data_AF-A0A8S1GUN7-F1
#
_entry.id   AF-A0A8S1GUN7-F1
#
_cell.length_a   1.000
_cell.length_b   1.000
_cell.length_c   1.000
_cell.angle_alpha   90.00
_cell.angle_beta   90.00
_cell.angle_gamma   90.00
#
_symmetry.space_group_name_H-M   'P 1'
#
loop_
_entity.id
_entity.type
_entity.pdbx_description
1 polymer ?
#
loop_
_entity_poly.entity_id
_entity_poly.type
_entity_poly.pdbx_seq_one_letter_code
_entity_poly.pdbx_strand_id
1 'polypeptide(L)'
;MSQAKHNLIHKCSFNGKPCDIDKDFELVADPTFGNCFVFNHDRKEQKSSLRAGPQYGLRVMLYVNASDYLPTSEAVGIRLTIHDKEDFPFPDTFGYSAPTGYISSFGMRMKKMSRLPAPYGDCIESGATSNYIYKGYAYSTEGCYRTCFQELIIDRCGCSDPRFPTIGETMPCEVFNKAHRDCLEKHTHEVSEVHSSFKCRCQQPCNQTVYTTSYSEAIWPSQALNISLGHCEKTPEECNEEYQDDAAMLEVFYEALNFEVLTESEAYGIVKMMADFGGHLGLWSGVSVMTICEFVCLWCCDFRGGGAFLHRDTEEGFREERQVQKLDNKSCRRAGQRFDPVAMLTEWLYWLLIFLFFSGSLFLLHIPLPHDIADRKKLTVAEFLLRIFNEYVGDMLESVCGPERRNKLTRHVVAAGFILPQLPPDNIERKVCKLGGVKVITYNPESKKSDGVLVFIHGGGWATGRAKFYDSIMYELVNRLGVCAVSVEYRLAPENPYPAGLDDCEAVIWHLYRIGCEGLSFDKEKIVVVGDSAGGNLVAAVCQRIARQNEKFVKAQILIYPVIHVFNFSSPSYQEYYQKYGGTGLLNPRQMARWILFYLGIPATQDNIKKVTHNQHLEESYENSAKFEEMLGLETLPDEFTEHYIPPKRRAVDNELAKNFTKLGTNPEVSPIFGVTSDLPPALVITAGYDVLRDEGVQYVTRLRKFGVPTEWKHFPQGFHGLFNMPHSEEKNKMMIEVVNFAQKHV
;
A
#
# COMPACT_ATOMS: atom_id res chain seq x y z
N MET A 1 -40.73 30.76 -0.97
CA MET A 1 -41.87 30.00 -1.54
C MET A 1 -41.26 28.99 -2.49
N SER A 2 -41.57 27.72 -2.32
CA SER A 2 -41.03 26.65 -3.17
C SER A 2 -42.18 26.01 -3.95
N GLN A 3 -41.87 25.35 -5.08
CA GLN A 3 -42.87 24.75 -5.97
C GLN A 3 -43.81 23.79 -5.22
N ALA A 4 -45.10 23.89 -5.51
CA ALA A 4 -46.13 23.02 -4.94
C ALA A 4 -46.23 21.72 -5.75
N LYS A 5 -46.66 20.64 -5.10
CA LYS A 5 -46.70 19.29 -5.68
C LYS A 5 -47.47 19.23 -7.01
N HIS A 6 -48.68 19.79 -7.04
CA HIS A 6 -49.55 19.81 -8.24
C HIS A 6 -49.14 20.85 -9.29
N ASN A 7 -48.24 21.79 -8.96
CA ASN A 7 -47.69 22.72 -9.94
C ASN A 7 -46.53 22.09 -10.69
N LEU A 8 -45.73 21.26 -10.02
CA LEU A 8 -44.60 20.59 -10.63
C LEU A 8 -45.03 19.30 -11.34
N ILE A 9 -45.87 18.47 -10.72
CA ILE A 9 -46.25 17.15 -11.23
C ILE A 9 -47.64 17.23 -11.87
N HIS A 10 -47.70 17.24 -13.19
CA HIS A 10 -48.98 17.36 -13.92
C HIS A 10 -49.58 16.00 -14.28
N LYS A 11 -48.75 15.02 -14.64
CA LYS A 11 -49.20 13.65 -14.96
C LYS A 11 -48.20 12.63 -14.45
N CYS A 12 -48.70 11.51 -13.94
CA CYS A 12 -47.88 10.37 -13.55
C CYS A 12 -48.55 9.06 -13.97
N SER A 13 -47.74 8.11 -14.45
CA SER A 13 -48.15 6.73 -14.64
C SER A 13 -47.06 5.76 -14.17
N PHE A 14 -47.47 4.66 -13.57
CA PHE A 14 -46.58 3.55 -13.17
C PHE A 14 -47.24 2.21 -13.53
N ASN A 15 -46.50 1.29 -14.14
CA ASN A 15 -47.05 0.03 -14.68
C ASN A 15 -48.26 0.25 -15.64
N GLY A 16 -48.24 1.33 -16.42
CA GLY A 16 -49.33 1.69 -17.33
C GLY A 16 -50.63 2.15 -16.67
N LYS A 17 -50.64 2.36 -15.35
CA LYS A 17 -51.79 2.90 -14.59
C LYS A 17 -51.49 4.32 -14.11
N PRO A 18 -52.48 5.23 -14.05
CA PRO A 18 -52.29 6.56 -13.49
C PRO A 18 -51.90 6.47 -12.01
N CYS A 19 -50.93 7.28 -11.59
CA CYS A 19 -50.54 7.39 -10.18
C CYS A 19 -51.49 8.33 -9.42
N ASP A 20 -51.53 8.21 -8.10
CA ASP A 20 -52.14 9.21 -7.21
C ASP A 20 -51.05 10.19 -6.75
N ILE A 21 -51.09 11.43 -7.23
CA ILE A 21 -50.03 12.43 -6.93
C ILE A 21 -49.95 12.70 -5.42
N ASP A 22 -51.08 12.73 -4.72
CA ASP A 22 -51.10 13.07 -3.29
C ASP A 22 -50.59 11.92 -2.44
N LYS A 23 -50.99 10.68 -2.74
CA LYS A 23 -50.56 9.48 -2.00
C LYS A 23 -49.15 9.01 -2.39
N ASP A 24 -48.77 9.08 -3.66
CA ASP A 24 -47.62 8.34 -4.18
C ASP A 24 -46.29 9.10 -4.09
N PHE A 25 -46.35 10.41 -3.84
CA PHE A 25 -45.19 11.30 -3.72
C PHE A 25 -45.12 11.92 -2.32
N GLU A 26 -43.99 11.76 -1.64
CA GLU A 26 -43.72 12.43 -0.37
C GLU A 26 -42.89 13.70 -0.58
N LEU A 27 -43.24 14.77 0.14
CA LEU A 27 -42.47 16.01 0.14
C LEU A 27 -41.23 15.84 1.03
N VAL A 28 -40.05 16.04 0.44
CA VAL A 28 -38.77 16.13 1.15
C VAL A 28 -38.20 17.53 0.89
N ALA A 29 -38.01 18.32 1.95
CA ALA A 29 -37.44 19.64 1.82
C ALA A 29 -35.91 19.56 1.75
N ASP A 30 -35.33 20.05 0.66
CA ASP A 30 -33.89 20.20 0.45
C ASP A 30 -33.50 21.68 0.55
N PRO A 31 -32.50 22.05 1.38
CA PRO A 31 -32.09 23.45 1.53
C PRO A 31 -31.53 24.10 0.25
N THR A 32 -31.03 23.30 -0.69
CA THR A 32 -30.42 23.77 -1.95
C THR A 32 -31.44 23.82 -3.08
N PHE A 33 -32.27 22.79 -3.21
CA PHE A 33 -33.23 22.65 -4.33
C PHE A 33 -34.68 23.00 -3.96
N GLY A 34 -34.98 23.25 -2.69
CA GLY A 34 -36.33 23.52 -2.20
C GLY A 34 -37.15 22.25 -2.02
N ASN A 35 -38.41 22.27 -2.43
CA ASN A 35 -39.32 21.14 -2.30
C ASN A 35 -38.99 20.06 -3.32
N CYS A 36 -38.49 18.92 -2.86
CA CYS A 36 -38.31 17.71 -3.65
C CYS A 36 -39.46 16.73 -3.40
N PHE A 37 -39.76 15.88 -4.38
CA PHE A 37 -40.85 14.90 -4.30
C PHE A 37 -40.33 13.49 -4.56
N VAL A 38 -40.53 12.58 -3.61
CA VAL A 38 -40.02 11.20 -3.67
C VAL A 38 -41.17 10.24 -4.00
N PHE A 39 -41.08 9.58 -5.15
CA PHE A 39 -42.00 8.52 -5.53
C PHE A 39 -41.64 7.20 -4.84
N ASN A 40 -42.64 6.39 -4.49
CA ASN A 40 -42.44 5.07 -3.86
C ASN A 40 -41.68 5.14 -2.52
N HIS A 41 -41.98 6.16 -1.72
CA HIS A 41 -41.32 6.46 -0.45
C HIS A 41 -41.68 5.49 0.69
N ASP A 42 -42.91 4.96 0.72
CA ASP A 42 -43.37 4.11 1.83
C ASP A 42 -42.59 2.79 1.90
N ARG A 43 -42.01 2.49 3.07
CA ARG A 43 -41.26 1.26 3.35
C ARG A 43 -42.17 0.05 3.54
N LYS A 44 -43.44 0.27 3.88
CA LYS A 44 -44.44 -0.79 4.11
C LYS A 44 -45.12 -1.22 2.82
N GLU A 45 -45.37 -0.28 1.90
CA GLU A 45 -45.93 -0.56 0.58
C GLU A 45 -44.82 -0.77 -0.47
N GLN A 46 -44.69 -1.98 -1.03
CA GLN A 46 -43.75 -2.24 -2.12
C GLN A 46 -44.42 -2.09 -3.49
N LYS A 47 -44.17 -0.97 -4.18
CA LYS A 47 -44.45 -0.86 -5.62
C LYS A 47 -43.29 -1.45 -6.41
N SER A 48 -43.58 -2.47 -7.22
CA SER A 48 -42.61 -3.15 -8.08
C SER A 48 -43.02 -3.06 -9.55
N SER A 49 -42.04 -3.07 -10.45
CA SER A 49 -42.28 -3.11 -11.89
C SER A 49 -42.67 -4.52 -12.34
N LEU A 50 -43.74 -4.64 -13.13
CA LEU A 50 -44.23 -5.93 -13.63
C LEU A 50 -43.38 -6.48 -14.78
N ARG A 51 -42.83 -5.59 -15.60
CA ARG A 51 -42.01 -5.90 -16.78
C ARG A 51 -40.93 -4.83 -16.95
N ALA A 52 -39.89 -5.17 -17.71
CA ALA A 52 -38.88 -4.21 -18.13
C ALA A 52 -39.40 -3.28 -19.24
N GLY A 53 -38.83 -2.08 -19.32
CA GLY A 53 -39.12 -1.09 -20.35
C GLY A 53 -40.00 0.10 -19.89
N PRO A 54 -40.02 1.20 -20.67
CA PRO A 54 -40.58 2.49 -20.25
C PRO A 54 -42.06 2.45 -19.87
N GLN A 55 -42.88 1.68 -20.58
CA GLN A 55 -44.33 1.59 -20.32
C GLN A 55 -44.67 1.00 -18.94
N TYR A 56 -43.77 0.19 -18.39
CA TYR A 56 -43.93 -0.47 -17.10
C TYR A 56 -43.09 0.18 -15.99
N GLY A 57 -42.32 1.21 -16.34
CA GLY A 57 -41.61 2.07 -15.40
C GLY A 57 -42.49 3.19 -14.85
N LEU A 58 -41.83 4.16 -14.21
CA LEU A 58 -42.40 5.43 -13.80
C LEU A 58 -42.29 6.40 -14.97
N ARG A 59 -43.40 7.00 -15.37
CA ARG A 59 -43.43 8.06 -16.38
C ARG A 59 -44.14 9.28 -15.81
N VAL A 60 -43.48 10.43 -15.81
CA VAL A 60 -43.97 11.65 -15.18
C VAL A 60 -43.79 12.83 -16.13
N MET A 61 -44.84 13.64 -16.26
CA MET A 61 -44.80 14.93 -16.93
C MET A 61 -44.66 16.00 -15.88
N LEU A 62 -43.58 16.74 -15.96
CA LEU A 62 -43.21 17.77 -15.00
C LEU A 62 -43.22 19.14 -15.67
N TYR A 63 -43.61 20.16 -14.92
CA TYR A 63 -43.71 21.54 -15.39
C TYR A 63 -42.91 22.44 -14.44
N VAL A 64 -41.82 23.03 -14.93
CA VAL A 64 -40.90 23.82 -14.09
C VAL A 64 -41.25 25.31 -14.08
N ASN A 65 -41.94 25.79 -15.12
CA ASN A 65 -42.22 27.21 -15.37
C ASN A 65 -40.94 28.05 -15.30
N ALA A 66 -40.16 28.08 -16.39
CA ALA A 66 -38.87 28.76 -16.48
C ALA A 66 -38.97 30.26 -16.17
N SER A 67 -40.14 30.87 -16.38
CA SER A 67 -40.39 32.27 -16.07
C SER A 67 -40.32 32.61 -14.57
N ASP A 68 -40.50 31.63 -13.68
CA ASP A 68 -40.43 31.79 -12.23
C ASP A 68 -38.99 31.73 -11.68
N TYR A 69 -37.99 31.44 -12.54
CA TYR A 69 -36.61 31.27 -12.11
C TYR A 69 -35.97 32.61 -11.73
N LEU A 70 -35.06 32.57 -10.76
CA LEU A 70 -34.24 33.73 -10.41
C LEU A 70 -33.32 34.07 -11.59
N PRO A 71 -33.04 35.36 -11.87
CA PRO A 71 -32.11 35.76 -12.94
C PRO A 71 -30.68 35.23 -12.78
N THR A 72 -30.34 34.70 -11.60
CA THR A 72 -29.06 34.08 -11.28
C THR A 72 -29.01 32.58 -11.57
N SER A 73 -30.12 31.96 -11.97
CA SER A 73 -30.17 30.53 -12.30
C SER A 73 -29.50 30.25 -13.64
N GLU A 74 -28.47 29.39 -13.66
CA GLU A 74 -27.66 29.11 -14.84
C GLU A 74 -28.31 28.13 -15.84
N ALA A 75 -29.22 27.27 -15.37
CA ALA A 75 -29.85 26.23 -16.19
C ALA A 75 -31.31 26.00 -15.82
N VAL A 76 -32.11 25.63 -16.82
CA VAL A 76 -33.53 25.23 -16.68
C VAL A 76 -33.63 23.72 -16.86
N GLY A 77 -34.39 23.07 -15.99
CA GLY A 77 -34.58 21.63 -16.01
C GLY A 77 -34.82 21.05 -14.63
N ILE A 78 -34.80 19.74 -14.56
CA ILE A 78 -35.17 18.95 -13.39
C ILE A 78 -34.01 18.07 -12.98
N ARG A 79 -33.80 17.95 -11.67
CA ARG A 79 -32.79 17.05 -11.11
C ARG A 79 -33.46 15.79 -10.56
N LEU A 80 -33.04 14.63 -11.06
CA LEU A 80 -33.59 13.32 -10.70
C LEU A 80 -32.53 12.47 -10.00
N THR A 81 -32.88 11.92 -8.83
CA THR A 81 -32.01 10.98 -8.11
C THR A 81 -32.72 9.64 -7.95
N ILE A 82 -32.01 8.56 -8.28
CA ILE A 82 -32.49 7.18 -8.13
C ILE A 82 -31.73 6.56 -6.96
N HIS A 83 -32.45 6.15 -5.92
CA HIS A 83 -31.87 5.62 -4.68
C HIS A 83 -32.75 4.51 -4.09
N ASP A 84 -32.20 3.76 -3.14
CA ASP A 84 -32.95 2.78 -2.36
C ASP A 84 -33.85 3.46 -1.32
N LYS A 85 -34.92 2.79 -0.86
CA LYS A 85 -35.86 3.34 0.13
C LYS A 85 -35.22 3.59 1.50
N GLU A 86 -34.15 2.86 1.80
CA GLU A 86 -33.42 3.04 3.05
C GLU A 86 -32.39 4.16 2.97
N ASP A 87 -32.01 4.62 1.77
CA ASP A 87 -30.98 5.64 1.58
C ASP A 87 -31.58 7.06 1.54
N PHE A 88 -30.83 8.02 2.07
CA PHE A 88 -31.18 9.43 1.93
C PHE A 88 -30.87 9.91 0.49
N PRO A 89 -31.77 10.65 -0.17
CA PRO A 89 -31.50 11.19 -1.50
C PRO A 89 -30.49 12.34 -1.42
N PHE A 90 -29.37 12.21 -2.14
CA PHE A 90 -28.38 13.29 -2.31
C PHE A 90 -28.45 13.86 -3.74
N PRO A 91 -29.38 14.78 -4.04
CA PRO A 91 -29.58 15.27 -5.40
C PRO A 91 -28.36 16.04 -5.93
N ASP A 92 -27.67 16.79 -5.10
CA ASP A 92 -26.43 17.48 -5.45
C ASP A 92 -25.32 16.52 -5.89
N THR A 93 -25.13 15.39 -5.21
CA THR A 93 -24.05 14.44 -5.53
C THR A 93 -24.44 13.38 -6.58
N PHE A 94 -25.64 12.81 -6.48
CA PHE A 94 -26.08 11.66 -7.29
C PHE A 94 -27.25 11.96 -8.24
N GLY A 95 -27.56 13.25 -8.46
CA GLY A 95 -28.64 13.67 -9.34
C GLY A 95 -28.24 13.75 -10.81
N TYR A 96 -29.13 13.26 -11.67
CA TYR A 96 -29.08 13.42 -13.12
C TYR A 96 -29.90 14.65 -13.53
N SER A 97 -29.43 15.39 -14.54
CA SER A 97 -30.16 16.54 -15.09
C SER A 97 -31.05 16.09 -16.24
N ALA A 98 -32.29 16.54 -16.25
CA ALA A 98 -33.26 16.33 -17.31
C ALA A 98 -33.74 17.68 -17.85
N PRO A 99 -33.44 18.02 -19.11
CA PRO A 99 -33.83 19.30 -19.70
C PRO A 99 -35.32 19.38 -20.02
N THR A 100 -35.84 20.60 -20.12
CA THR A 100 -37.18 20.87 -20.67
C THR A 100 -37.20 20.69 -22.19
N GLY A 101 -38.37 20.34 -22.75
CA GLY A 101 -38.55 20.08 -24.17
C GLY A 101 -38.06 18.72 -24.66
N TYR A 102 -37.71 17.84 -23.73
CA TYR A 102 -37.28 16.48 -24.03
C TYR A 102 -38.06 15.44 -23.21
N ILE A 103 -38.17 14.25 -23.80
CA ILE A 103 -38.41 13.03 -23.06
C ILE A 103 -37.07 12.44 -22.64
N SER A 104 -36.79 12.50 -21.35
CA SER A 104 -35.59 11.99 -20.70
C SER A 104 -35.87 10.58 -20.17
N SER A 105 -35.24 9.59 -20.80
CA SER A 105 -35.41 8.17 -20.49
C SER A 105 -34.19 7.64 -19.72
N PHE A 106 -34.43 7.19 -18.50
CA PHE A 106 -33.45 6.65 -17.55
C PHE A 106 -33.64 5.14 -17.38
N GLY A 107 -32.79 4.36 -18.03
CA GLY A 107 -32.75 2.91 -17.90
C GLY A 107 -31.91 2.50 -16.69
N MET A 108 -32.49 1.84 -15.70
CA MET A 108 -31.78 1.42 -14.48
C MET A 108 -31.50 -0.09 -14.44
N ARG A 109 -30.36 -0.43 -13.84
CA ARG A 109 -29.96 -1.80 -13.44
C ARG A 109 -29.61 -1.82 -11.97
N MET A 110 -30.17 -2.77 -11.24
CA MET A 110 -29.91 -2.93 -9.81
C MET A 110 -28.70 -3.83 -9.57
N LYS A 111 -27.80 -3.39 -8.68
CA LYS A 111 -26.70 -4.19 -8.14
C LYS A 111 -26.79 -4.24 -6.62
N LYS A 112 -26.72 -5.43 -6.04
CA LYS A 112 -26.66 -5.63 -4.59
C LYS A 112 -25.25 -6.06 -4.20
N MET A 113 -24.61 -5.26 -3.37
CA MET A 113 -23.26 -5.51 -2.87
C MET A 113 -23.33 -5.99 -1.42
N SER A 114 -22.66 -7.11 -1.13
CA SER A 114 -22.49 -7.69 0.20
C SER A 114 -21.00 -7.90 0.44
N ARG A 115 -20.41 -7.09 1.32
CA ARG A 115 -19.00 -7.12 1.70
C ARG A 115 -18.82 -7.86 3.01
N LEU A 116 -17.63 -8.42 3.24
CA LEU A 116 -17.32 -9.07 4.51
C LEU A 116 -16.80 -8.04 5.54
N PRO A 117 -17.22 -8.14 6.81
CA PRO A 117 -16.67 -7.32 7.88
C PRO A 117 -15.23 -7.71 8.22
N ALA A 118 -14.61 -6.95 9.14
CA ALA A 118 -13.35 -7.36 9.76
C ALA A 118 -13.53 -8.74 10.42
N PRO A 119 -12.60 -9.70 10.23
CA PRO A 119 -11.21 -9.55 9.78
C PRO A 119 -10.96 -9.71 8.26
N TYR A 120 -11.99 -9.94 7.45
CA TYR A 120 -11.86 -10.25 6.02
C TYR A 120 -11.91 -8.99 5.14
N GLY A 121 -12.81 -8.05 5.45
CA GLY A 121 -12.93 -6.74 4.78
C GLY A 121 -13.02 -5.59 5.79
N ASP A 122 -13.28 -4.39 5.28
CA ASP A 122 -13.37 -3.15 6.09
C ASP A 122 -14.69 -2.43 5.79
N CYS A 123 -15.80 -2.97 6.30
CA CYS A 123 -17.14 -2.43 6.11
C CYS A 123 -17.92 -2.38 7.45
N ILE A 124 -18.94 -1.52 7.50
CA ILE A 124 -19.81 -1.35 8.68
C ILE A 124 -21.07 -2.20 8.52
N GLU A 125 -21.28 -3.16 9.43
CA GLU A 125 -22.40 -4.12 9.36
C GLU A 125 -23.77 -3.53 9.73
N SER A 126 -23.82 -2.61 10.69
CA SER A 126 -25.09 -2.01 11.13
C SER A 126 -24.92 -0.70 11.89
N GLY A 127 -25.83 0.23 11.62
CA GLY A 127 -26.06 1.42 12.44
C GLY A 127 -25.30 2.66 11.96
N ALA A 128 -26.07 3.69 11.62
CA ALA A 128 -25.65 5.06 11.76
C ALA A 128 -25.12 5.29 13.19
N THR A 129 -23.97 5.95 13.35
CA THR A 129 -23.47 6.36 14.67
C THR A 129 -24.52 7.23 15.36
N SER A 130 -24.46 7.37 16.70
CA SER A 130 -25.40 8.22 17.45
C SER A 130 -25.51 9.65 16.92
N ASN A 131 -24.46 10.12 16.23
CA ASN A 131 -24.33 11.49 15.75
C ASN A 131 -24.72 11.65 14.27
N TYR A 132 -25.15 10.58 13.58
CA TYR A 132 -25.53 10.64 12.18
C TYR A 132 -26.72 11.58 11.95
N ILE A 133 -26.53 12.55 11.07
CA ILE A 133 -27.48 13.67 10.90
C ILE A 133 -28.76 13.26 10.13
N TYR A 134 -28.70 12.21 9.30
CA TYR A 134 -29.82 11.73 8.49
C TYR A 134 -30.65 10.68 9.23
N LYS A 135 -31.38 11.14 10.26
CA LYS A 135 -32.20 10.27 11.12
C LYS A 135 -33.27 9.51 10.32
N GLY A 136 -33.42 8.22 10.61
CA GLY A 136 -34.39 7.35 9.95
C GLY A 136 -33.90 6.71 8.65
N TYR A 137 -32.74 7.08 8.14
CA TYR A 137 -32.11 6.48 6.95
C TYR A 137 -30.95 5.56 7.34
N ALA A 138 -30.61 4.64 6.44
CA ALA A 138 -29.45 3.79 6.57
C ALA A 138 -28.16 4.61 6.49
N TYR A 139 -27.10 4.04 7.07
CA TYR A 139 -25.76 4.61 6.98
C TYR A 139 -25.30 4.58 5.52
N SER A 140 -24.89 5.74 5.02
CA SER A 140 -24.23 5.89 3.72
C SER A 140 -22.88 6.58 3.90
N THR A 141 -21.95 6.33 2.99
CA THR A 141 -20.64 6.99 3.00
C THR A 141 -20.77 8.50 2.87
N GLU A 142 -21.65 8.96 2.00
CA GLU A 142 -21.93 10.40 1.78
C GLU A 142 -22.53 11.04 3.04
N GLY A 143 -23.49 10.36 3.68
CA GLY A 143 -24.06 10.82 4.94
C GLY A 143 -23.03 10.91 6.06
N CYS A 144 -22.05 10.00 6.10
CA CYS A 144 -20.95 10.04 7.06
C CYS A 144 -20.05 11.26 6.85
N TYR A 145 -19.65 11.56 5.60
CA TYR A 145 -18.82 12.73 5.33
C TYR A 145 -19.51 14.03 5.72
N ARG A 146 -20.80 14.17 5.39
CA ARG A 146 -21.59 15.35 5.78
C ARG A 146 -21.80 15.43 7.29
N THR A 147 -21.98 14.31 7.97
CA THR A 147 -22.03 14.27 9.44
C THR A 147 -20.73 14.76 10.05
N CYS A 148 -19.60 14.23 9.59
CA CYS A 148 -18.27 14.62 10.07
C CYS A 148 -17.96 16.10 9.80
N PHE A 149 -18.34 16.61 8.62
CA PHE A 149 -18.24 18.04 8.31
C PHE A 149 -19.11 18.88 9.25
N GLN A 150 -20.35 18.46 9.51
CA GLN A 150 -21.25 19.17 10.41
C GLN A 150 -20.71 19.21 11.85
N GLU A 151 -20.12 18.12 12.34
CA GLU A 151 -19.45 18.08 13.65
C GLU A 151 -18.28 19.07 13.72
N LEU A 152 -17.47 19.16 12.65
CA LEU A 152 -16.36 20.11 12.57
C LEU A 152 -16.84 21.57 12.65
N ILE A 153 -17.89 21.91 11.91
CA ILE A 153 -18.43 23.28 11.90
C ILE A 153 -19.04 23.64 13.26
N ILE A 154 -19.73 22.69 13.91
CA ILE A 154 -20.25 22.90 15.27
C ILE A 154 -19.11 23.12 16.27
N ASP A 155 -18.05 22.30 16.22
CA ASP A 155 -16.90 22.41 17.13
C ASP A 155 -16.14 23.73 16.95
N ARG A 156 -15.94 24.18 15.71
CA ARG A 156 -15.12 25.37 15.40
C ARG A 156 -15.90 26.68 15.37
N CYS A 157 -17.12 26.68 14.85
CA CYS A 157 -17.94 27.88 14.66
C CYS A 157 -19.06 28.01 15.71
N GLY A 158 -19.36 26.97 16.49
CA GLY A 158 -20.42 27.00 17.51
C GLY A 158 -21.85 27.03 16.94
N CYS A 159 -22.02 26.86 15.63
CA CYS A 159 -23.29 26.80 14.93
C CYS A 159 -23.25 25.70 13.87
N SER A 160 -24.40 25.25 13.37
CA SER A 160 -24.48 24.21 12.35
C SER A 160 -24.64 24.78 10.94
N ASP A 161 -24.02 24.16 9.93
CA ASP A 161 -24.20 24.58 8.53
C ASP A 161 -25.69 24.40 8.13
N PRO A 162 -26.37 25.44 7.63
CA PRO A 162 -27.79 25.39 7.29
C PRO A 162 -28.12 24.51 6.08
N ARG A 163 -27.12 24.08 5.29
CA ARG A 163 -27.31 23.16 4.15
C ARG A 163 -27.56 21.73 4.58
N PHE A 164 -27.21 21.36 5.82
CA PHE A 164 -27.33 20.00 6.33
C PHE A 164 -28.25 19.95 7.56
N PRO A 165 -28.85 18.80 7.86
CA PRO A 165 -29.60 18.63 9.10
C PRO A 165 -28.73 18.91 10.34
N THR A 166 -29.36 19.37 11.43
CA THR A 166 -28.67 19.73 12.67
C THR A 166 -28.45 18.52 13.58
N ILE A 167 -27.41 18.58 14.41
CA ILE A 167 -27.12 17.56 15.43
C ILE A 167 -27.67 18.05 16.78
N GLY A 168 -28.72 17.40 17.29
CA GLY A 168 -29.32 17.77 18.58
C GLY A 168 -30.06 19.12 18.52
N GLU A 169 -29.78 20.02 19.47
CA GLU A 169 -30.43 21.33 19.61
C GLU A 169 -29.54 22.51 19.12
N THR A 170 -28.47 22.24 18.38
CA THR A 170 -27.59 23.31 17.85
C THR A 170 -28.33 24.20 16.85
N MET A 171 -28.21 25.52 17.01
CA MET A 171 -28.83 26.47 16.07
C MET A 171 -28.05 26.58 14.76
N PRO A 172 -28.73 26.72 13.61
CA PRO A 172 -28.08 27.00 12.33
C PRO A 172 -27.30 28.32 12.33
N CYS A 173 -26.19 28.36 11.59
CA CYS A 173 -25.40 29.56 11.41
C CYS A 173 -26.22 30.67 10.73
N GLU A 174 -26.37 31.81 11.42
CA GLU A 174 -27.12 32.96 10.90
C GLU A 174 -26.47 33.58 9.65
N VAL A 175 -27.23 33.66 8.56
CA VAL A 175 -26.79 34.18 7.25
C VAL A 175 -26.39 35.67 7.30
N PHE A 176 -27.02 36.45 8.17
CA PHE A 176 -26.74 37.89 8.31
C PHE A 176 -25.59 38.21 9.27
N ASN A 177 -25.11 37.20 10.02
CA ASN A 177 -24.01 37.37 10.93
C ASN A 177 -22.68 37.18 10.18
N LYS A 178 -21.90 38.26 10.08
CA LYS A 178 -20.61 38.24 9.38
C LYS A 178 -19.64 37.21 9.98
N ALA A 179 -19.56 37.09 11.31
CA ALA A 179 -18.64 36.16 11.96
C ALA A 179 -18.95 34.69 11.63
N HIS A 180 -20.24 34.33 11.56
CA HIS A 180 -20.65 33.00 11.15
C HIS A 180 -20.30 32.70 9.69
N ARG A 181 -20.51 33.66 8.79
CA ARG A 181 -20.15 33.49 7.37
C ARG A 181 -18.65 33.34 7.16
N ASP A 182 -17.85 34.21 7.77
CA ASP A 182 -16.40 34.17 7.64
C ASP A 182 -15.83 32.85 8.21
N CYS A 183 -16.42 32.32 9.29
CA CYS A 183 -16.04 31.03 9.87
C CYS A 183 -16.41 29.85 8.95
N LEU A 184 -17.62 29.86 8.41
CA LEU A 184 -18.11 28.81 7.51
C LEU A 184 -17.31 28.77 6.21
N GLU A 185 -17.02 29.93 5.61
CA GLU A 185 -16.23 30.05 4.38
C GLU A 185 -14.81 29.51 4.61
N LYS A 186 -14.15 29.95 5.69
CA LYS A 186 -12.80 29.51 6.04
C LYS A 186 -12.70 27.99 6.16
N HIS A 187 -13.59 27.36 6.92
CA HIS A 187 -13.52 25.91 7.15
C HIS A 187 -14.07 25.08 5.99
N THR A 188 -14.95 25.63 5.17
CA THR A 188 -15.34 24.99 3.90
C THR A 188 -14.15 24.91 2.95
N HIS A 189 -13.33 25.97 2.86
CA HIS A 189 -12.12 25.97 2.05
C HIS A 189 -11.06 24.99 2.56
N GLU A 190 -10.85 24.93 3.88
CA GLU A 190 -9.91 23.97 4.49
C GLU A 190 -10.25 22.52 4.13
N VAL A 191 -11.53 22.14 4.11
CA VAL A 191 -11.97 20.77 3.75
C VAL A 191 -11.86 20.51 2.25
N SER A 192 -11.90 21.55 1.41
CA SER A 192 -11.76 21.44 -0.06
C SER A 192 -10.32 21.28 -0.53
N GLU A 193 -9.33 21.61 0.31
CA GLU A 193 -7.91 21.42 -0.01
C GLU A 193 -7.48 19.97 0.23
N VAL A 194 -7.04 19.29 -0.83
CA VAL A 194 -6.58 17.88 -0.88
C VAL A 194 -5.41 17.58 0.09
N HIS A 195 -4.85 18.58 0.75
CA HIS A 195 -3.68 18.50 1.61
C HIS A 195 -3.92 18.84 3.09
N SER A 196 -5.16 19.12 3.50
CA SER A 196 -5.42 19.53 4.88
C SER A 196 -5.67 18.35 5.85
N SER A 197 -5.23 18.57 7.08
CA SER A 197 -5.27 17.71 8.29
C SER A 197 -6.62 17.06 8.69
N PHE A 198 -7.71 17.25 7.95
CA PHE A 198 -9.04 16.78 8.34
C PHE A 198 -9.32 15.36 7.82
N LYS A 199 -9.11 14.35 8.68
CA LYS A 199 -9.34 12.93 8.36
C LYS A 199 -10.70 12.44 8.90
N CYS A 200 -11.77 12.59 8.12
CA CYS A 200 -13.01 11.83 8.37
C CYS A 200 -12.81 10.36 7.98
N ARG A 201 -12.99 9.44 8.94
CA ARG A 201 -12.93 8.00 8.65
C ARG A 201 -14.33 7.46 8.33
N CYS A 202 -14.73 7.56 7.06
CA CYS A 202 -16.02 7.06 6.57
C CYS A 202 -15.82 5.77 5.76
N GLN A 203 -16.25 4.64 6.31
CA GLN A 203 -16.16 3.32 5.66
C GLN A 203 -17.42 3.00 4.86
N GLN A 204 -17.34 2.05 3.91
CA GLN A 204 -18.49 1.61 3.13
C GLN A 204 -19.42 0.69 3.97
N PRO A 205 -20.75 0.73 3.78
CA PRO A 205 -21.65 -0.24 4.42
C PRO A 205 -21.40 -1.65 3.85
N CYS A 206 -21.55 -2.66 4.71
CA CYS A 206 -21.39 -4.05 4.27
C CYS A 206 -22.48 -4.46 3.27
N ASN A 207 -23.70 -3.96 3.46
CA ASN A 207 -24.81 -4.17 2.54
C ASN A 207 -25.17 -2.86 1.84
N GLN A 208 -25.15 -2.88 0.51
CA GLN A 208 -25.45 -1.69 -0.29
C GLN A 208 -26.21 -2.07 -1.56
N THR A 209 -27.25 -1.31 -1.88
CA THR A 209 -27.95 -1.39 -3.18
C THR A 209 -27.50 -0.22 -4.04
N VAL A 210 -27.04 -0.49 -5.25
CA VAL A 210 -26.59 0.53 -6.21
C VAL A 210 -27.39 0.42 -7.49
N TYR A 211 -27.92 1.54 -7.97
CA TYR A 211 -28.62 1.63 -9.25
C TYR A 211 -27.67 2.24 -10.28
N THR A 212 -27.32 1.47 -11.31
CA THR A 212 -26.59 1.98 -12.48
C THR A 212 -27.61 2.48 -13.50
N THR A 213 -27.45 3.72 -13.97
CA THR A 213 -28.43 4.36 -14.86
C THR A 213 -27.81 4.70 -16.21
N SER A 214 -28.50 4.34 -17.29
CA SER A 214 -28.25 4.80 -18.65
C SER A 214 -29.21 5.96 -18.98
N TYR A 215 -28.72 6.94 -19.74
CA TYR A 215 -29.48 8.12 -20.12
C TYR A 215 -29.65 8.17 -21.64
N SER A 216 -30.86 8.47 -22.09
CA SER A 216 -31.17 8.82 -23.48
C SER A 216 -32.29 9.85 -23.51
N GLU A 217 -32.30 10.70 -24.53
CA GLU A 217 -33.31 11.73 -24.69
C GLU A 217 -33.85 11.78 -26.12
N ALA A 218 -35.09 12.26 -26.27
CA ALA A 218 -35.67 12.62 -27.55
C ALA A 218 -36.50 13.90 -27.42
N ILE A 219 -36.66 14.64 -28.52
CA ILE A 219 -37.43 15.89 -28.54
C ILE A 219 -38.90 15.59 -28.20
N TRP A 220 -39.47 16.36 -27.28
CA TRP A 220 -40.88 16.25 -26.89
C TRP A 220 -41.45 17.62 -26.47
N PRO A 221 -42.63 18.02 -26.97
CA PRO A 221 -43.52 17.32 -27.91
C PRO A 221 -43.01 17.33 -29.36
N SER A 222 -43.52 16.39 -30.18
CA SER A 222 -43.26 16.39 -31.62
C SER A 222 -44.15 17.41 -32.33
N GLN A 223 -43.66 18.02 -33.42
CA GLN A 223 -44.44 19.00 -34.20
C GLN A 223 -45.75 18.44 -34.78
N ALA A 224 -45.85 17.11 -34.94
CA ALA A 224 -47.04 16.43 -35.41
C ALA A 224 -48.07 16.14 -34.30
N LEU A 225 -47.73 16.38 -33.03
CA LEU A 225 -48.59 16.12 -31.90
C LEU A 225 -49.66 17.20 -31.79
N ASN A 226 -50.79 17.00 -32.48
CA ASN A 226 -51.92 17.92 -32.52
C ASN A 226 -52.94 17.65 -31.39
N ILE A 227 -52.44 17.33 -30.19
CA ILE A 227 -53.27 17.00 -29.02
C ILE A 227 -52.97 18.01 -27.93
N SER A 228 -53.99 18.75 -27.48
CA SER A 228 -53.94 19.59 -26.29
C SER A 228 -53.70 18.73 -25.05
N LEU A 229 -52.43 18.52 -24.71
CA LEU A 229 -51.99 17.73 -23.56
C LEU A 229 -52.17 18.48 -22.24
N GLY A 230 -53.35 19.00 -21.93
CA GLY A 230 -53.60 19.72 -20.68
C GLY A 230 -54.55 20.90 -20.86
N HIS A 231 -54.49 21.87 -19.95
CA HIS A 231 -55.32 23.08 -19.91
C HIS A 231 -54.72 24.22 -20.77
N CYS A 232 -54.10 23.92 -21.92
CA CYS A 232 -53.61 24.97 -22.82
C CYS A 232 -54.74 25.39 -23.77
N GLU A 233 -55.24 26.62 -23.62
CA GLU A 233 -56.33 27.20 -24.44
C GLU A 233 -55.84 27.86 -25.75
N LYS A 234 -54.52 27.81 -26.02
CA LYS A 234 -53.85 28.44 -27.18
C LYS A 234 -53.83 27.53 -28.43
N THR A 235 -53.22 28.00 -29.52
CA THR A 235 -52.99 27.16 -30.72
C THR A 235 -52.04 26.00 -30.40
N PRO A 236 -52.17 24.84 -31.07
CA PRO A 236 -51.29 23.68 -30.84
C PRO A 236 -49.80 24.01 -30.98
N GLU A 237 -49.45 24.91 -31.90
CA GLU A 237 -48.08 25.40 -32.09
C GLU A 237 -47.57 26.18 -30.87
N GLU A 238 -48.36 27.14 -30.37
CA GLU A 238 -48.02 27.93 -29.18
C GLU A 238 -47.95 27.05 -27.91
N CYS A 239 -48.83 26.06 -27.78
CA CYS A 239 -48.78 25.11 -26.68
C CYS A 239 -47.53 24.22 -26.77
N ASN A 240 -47.12 23.82 -27.97
CA ASN A 240 -45.92 23.00 -28.15
C ASN A 240 -44.64 23.79 -27.81
N GLU A 241 -44.57 25.07 -28.17
CA GLU A 241 -43.47 25.96 -27.74
C GLU A 241 -43.46 26.11 -26.22
N GLU A 242 -44.61 26.36 -25.59
CA GLU A 242 -44.72 26.44 -24.13
C GLU A 242 -44.27 25.15 -23.43
N TYR A 243 -44.65 23.97 -23.95
CA TYR A 243 -44.16 22.71 -23.40
C TYR A 243 -42.68 22.46 -23.66
N GLN A 244 -42.12 22.98 -24.76
CA GLN A 244 -40.68 22.87 -25.02
C GLN A 244 -39.86 23.70 -24.04
N ASP A 245 -40.36 24.87 -23.67
CA ASP A 245 -39.65 25.76 -22.74
C ASP A 245 -39.84 25.33 -21.28
N ASP A 246 -41.06 24.93 -20.89
CA ASP A 246 -41.46 24.80 -19.48
C ASP A 246 -41.71 23.37 -19.00
N ALA A 247 -41.83 22.39 -19.88
CA ALA A 247 -42.16 21.01 -19.50
C ALA A 247 -41.06 20.00 -19.81
N ALA A 248 -40.95 18.99 -18.96
CA ALA A 248 -40.04 17.86 -19.14
C ALA A 248 -40.81 16.55 -18.93
N MET A 249 -40.57 15.57 -19.81
CA MET A 249 -41.13 14.23 -19.66
C MET A 249 -40.03 13.30 -19.13
N LEU A 250 -40.24 12.69 -17.97
CA LEU A 250 -39.30 11.74 -17.39
C LEU A 250 -39.83 10.31 -17.52
N GLU A 251 -38.96 9.38 -17.88
CA GLU A 251 -39.22 7.95 -17.85
C GLU A 251 -38.10 7.24 -17.06
N VAL A 252 -38.46 6.49 -16.02
CA VAL A 252 -37.51 5.71 -15.21
C VAL A 252 -37.97 4.25 -15.20
N PHE A 253 -37.16 3.35 -15.72
CA PHE A 253 -37.56 1.94 -15.91
C PHE A 253 -36.37 0.98 -15.80
N TYR A 254 -36.66 -0.26 -15.44
CA TYR A 254 -35.67 -1.33 -15.51
C TYR A 254 -35.41 -1.73 -16.96
N GLU A 255 -34.13 -1.77 -17.36
CA GLU A 255 -33.74 -2.30 -18.68
C GLU A 255 -34.01 -3.81 -18.81
N ALA A 256 -33.82 -4.53 -17.71
CA ALA A 256 -34.11 -5.95 -17.56
C ALA A 256 -34.50 -6.24 -16.10
N LEU A 257 -35.31 -7.29 -15.87
CA LEU A 257 -35.76 -7.69 -14.53
C LEU A 257 -34.77 -8.61 -13.79
N ASN A 258 -33.50 -8.59 -14.18
CA ASN A 258 -32.41 -9.23 -13.45
C ASN A 258 -31.63 -8.18 -12.66
N PHE A 259 -31.07 -8.60 -11.54
CA PHE A 259 -30.18 -7.79 -10.72
C PHE A 259 -28.87 -8.54 -10.53
N GLU A 260 -27.79 -7.79 -10.41
CA GLU A 260 -26.46 -8.34 -10.19
C GLU A 260 -26.21 -8.42 -8.68
N VAL A 261 -25.75 -9.57 -8.19
CA VAL A 261 -25.38 -9.73 -6.77
C VAL A 261 -23.88 -9.92 -6.68
N LEU A 262 -23.19 -8.95 -6.07
CA LEU A 262 -21.77 -8.98 -5.80
C LEU A 262 -21.59 -9.33 -4.33
N THR A 263 -21.21 -10.58 -4.05
CA THR A 263 -21.00 -11.09 -2.69
C THR A 263 -19.53 -11.45 -2.49
N GLU A 264 -18.92 -10.86 -1.47
CA GLU A 264 -17.63 -11.30 -0.98
C GLU A 264 -17.84 -12.55 -0.11
N SER A 265 -17.05 -13.59 -0.40
CA SER A 265 -17.02 -14.83 0.38
C SER A 265 -15.60 -15.13 0.78
N GLU A 266 -15.43 -15.82 1.90
CA GLU A 266 -14.09 -16.22 2.35
C GLU A 266 -13.44 -17.14 1.31
N ALA A 267 -12.33 -16.70 0.73
CA ALA A 267 -11.60 -17.50 -0.25
C ALA A 267 -11.00 -18.78 0.36
N TYR A 268 -10.73 -18.75 1.68
CA TYR A 268 -10.07 -19.81 2.41
C TYR A 268 -10.56 -19.90 3.86
N GLY A 269 -11.56 -20.75 4.07
CA GLY A 269 -12.10 -21.04 5.41
C GLY A 269 -11.25 -22.04 6.19
N ILE A 270 -11.50 -22.12 7.51
CA ILE A 270 -10.73 -22.97 8.43
C ILE A 270 -10.80 -24.46 8.09
N VAL A 271 -11.93 -24.92 7.55
CA VAL A 271 -12.11 -26.33 7.14
C VAL A 271 -11.21 -26.67 5.97
N LYS A 272 -11.10 -25.77 4.98
CA LYS A 272 -10.22 -25.94 3.81
C LYS A 272 -8.75 -25.87 4.22
N MET A 273 -8.41 -24.98 5.15
CA MET A 273 -7.07 -24.93 5.76
C MET A 273 -6.67 -26.26 6.40
N MET A 274 -7.56 -26.85 7.21
CA MET A 274 -7.29 -28.15 7.86
C MET A 274 -7.20 -29.28 6.84
N ALA A 275 -8.03 -29.26 5.79
CA ALA A 275 -8.00 -30.25 4.73
C ALA A 275 -6.71 -30.19 3.90
N ASP A 276 -6.25 -29.01 3.51
CA ASP A 276 -5.01 -28.85 2.73
C ASP A 276 -3.77 -29.14 3.60
N PHE A 277 -3.77 -28.71 4.87
CA PHE A 277 -2.70 -29.04 5.80
C PHE A 277 -2.60 -30.56 6.02
N GLY A 278 -3.72 -31.22 6.28
CA GLY A 278 -3.79 -32.68 6.39
C GLY A 278 -3.42 -33.39 5.07
N GLY A 279 -3.84 -32.84 3.93
CA GLY A 279 -3.50 -33.34 2.60
C GLY A 279 -2.01 -33.25 2.31
N HIS A 280 -1.36 -32.14 2.66
CA HIS A 280 0.09 -31.99 2.52
C HIS A 280 0.86 -32.94 3.44
N LEU A 281 0.46 -33.08 4.71
CA LEU A 281 1.08 -34.05 5.62
C LEU A 281 0.92 -35.50 5.15
N GLY A 282 -0.26 -35.84 4.64
CA GLY A 282 -0.53 -37.15 4.03
C GLY A 282 0.28 -37.39 2.76
N LEU A 283 0.41 -36.39 1.88
CA LEU A 283 1.13 -36.52 0.61
C LEU A 283 2.65 -36.64 0.80
N TRP A 284 3.25 -35.78 1.63
CA TRP A 284 4.70 -35.69 1.77
C TRP A 284 5.28 -36.66 2.79
N SER A 285 4.51 -37.03 3.81
CA SER A 285 5.01 -37.86 4.91
C SER A 285 4.15 -39.08 5.21
N GLY A 286 2.97 -39.23 4.60
CA GLY A 286 2.02 -40.31 4.92
C GLY A 286 1.49 -40.23 6.36
N VAL A 287 1.70 -39.09 7.04
CA VAL A 287 1.40 -38.93 8.46
C VAL A 287 -0.02 -38.41 8.61
N SER A 288 -0.82 -39.13 9.38
CA SER A 288 -2.13 -38.69 9.85
C SER A 288 -2.07 -38.38 11.35
N VAL A 289 -3.14 -37.77 11.87
CA VAL A 289 -3.32 -37.62 13.33
C VAL A 289 -3.23 -38.98 14.03
N MET A 290 -3.73 -40.06 13.41
CA MET A 290 -3.61 -41.42 13.95
C MET A 290 -2.18 -41.93 13.96
N THR A 291 -1.38 -41.58 12.95
CA THR A 291 0.05 -41.92 12.89
C THR A 291 0.81 -41.21 14.01
N ILE A 292 0.47 -39.95 14.30
CA ILE A 292 1.03 -39.23 15.45
C ILE A 292 0.64 -39.93 16.76
N CYS A 293 -0.62 -40.34 16.91
CA CYS A 293 -1.05 -41.13 18.06
C CYS A 293 -0.34 -42.48 18.17
N GLU A 294 -0.02 -43.13 17.04
CA GLU A 294 0.69 -44.41 16.99
C GLU A 294 2.16 -44.27 17.40
N PHE A 295 2.84 -43.20 16.97
CA PHE A 295 4.17 -42.84 17.46
C PHE A 295 4.16 -42.58 18.97
N VAL A 296 3.13 -41.89 19.47
CA VAL A 296 2.95 -41.66 20.91
C VAL A 296 2.72 -42.98 21.66
N CYS A 297 1.96 -43.92 21.10
CA CYS A 297 1.74 -45.24 21.69
C CYS A 297 3.02 -46.11 21.68
N LEU A 298 3.78 -46.11 20.57
CA LEU A 298 5.05 -46.84 20.45
C LEU A 298 6.11 -46.30 21.42
N TRP A 299 6.20 -44.98 21.53
CA TRP A 299 7.10 -44.32 22.47
C TRP A 299 6.73 -44.64 23.93
N CYS A 300 5.44 -44.72 24.26
CA CYS A 300 4.95 -45.19 25.56
C CYS A 300 5.26 -46.67 25.84
N CYS A 301 5.36 -47.52 24.82
CA CYS A 301 5.70 -48.95 24.97
C CYS A 301 7.20 -49.17 25.20
N ASP A 302 8.08 -48.42 24.52
CA ASP A 302 9.54 -48.55 24.65
C ASP A 302 10.04 -48.09 26.04
N PHE A 303 9.34 -47.14 26.66
CA PHE A 303 9.65 -46.66 28.02
C PHE A 303 9.39 -47.68 29.13
N ARG A 304 8.72 -48.82 28.85
CA ARG A 304 8.50 -49.91 29.83
C ARG A 304 9.58 -51.00 29.83
N GLY A 305 10.60 -50.92 28.97
CA GLY A 305 11.61 -51.98 28.78
C GLY A 305 13.01 -51.74 29.33
N GLY A 306 13.30 -50.59 29.95
CA GLY A 306 14.67 -50.20 30.32
C GLY A 306 14.93 -50.07 31.82
N GLY A 307 15.40 -51.15 32.47
CA GLY A 307 16.23 -51.06 33.68
C GLY A 307 15.82 -51.92 34.88
N ALA A 308 16.53 -53.04 35.09
CA ALA A 308 17.24 -53.40 36.34
C ALA A 308 17.53 -54.91 36.40
N PHE A 309 18.81 -55.32 36.37
CA PHE A 309 19.48 -55.90 37.55
C PHE A 309 20.92 -56.34 37.22
N LEU A 310 21.89 -55.67 37.83
CA LEU A 310 23.22 -56.22 38.14
C LEU A 310 23.07 -57.10 39.39
N HIS A 311 23.38 -58.40 39.29
CA HIS A 311 24.12 -59.09 40.35
C HIS A 311 24.62 -60.49 39.95
N ARG A 312 25.91 -60.70 40.26
CA ARG A 312 26.62 -61.95 40.63
C ARG A 312 26.94 -63.01 39.57
N ASP A 313 28.24 -63.14 39.36
CA ASP A 313 29.06 -64.36 39.31
C ASP A 313 28.31 -65.69 39.09
N THR A 314 28.57 -66.36 37.97
CA THR A 314 29.45 -67.55 37.90
C THR A 314 29.59 -68.00 36.45
N GLU A 315 30.76 -68.56 36.17
CA GLU A 315 31.17 -69.21 34.92
C GLU A 315 30.21 -70.31 34.45
N GLU A 316 30.15 -70.49 33.13
CA GLU A 316 30.18 -71.77 32.39
C GLU A 316 29.20 -71.81 31.20
N GLY A 317 29.74 -72.14 30.03
CA GLY A 317 29.12 -73.20 29.22
C GLY A 317 28.34 -72.80 27.95
N PHE A 318 29.03 -72.95 26.81
CA PHE A 318 28.55 -73.64 25.60
C PHE A 318 27.39 -73.07 24.74
N ARG A 319 27.79 -72.61 23.54
CA ARG A 319 27.53 -73.19 22.19
C ARG A 319 26.09 -73.25 21.62
N GLU A 320 26.03 -72.89 20.33
CA GLU A 320 25.10 -73.40 19.27
C GLU A 320 23.60 -73.03 19.45
N GLU A 321 22.76 -72.82 18.45
CA GLU A 321 22.80 -72.65 17.01
C GLU A 321 21.35 -72.30 16.60
N ARG A 322 21.17 -71.64 15.44
CA ARG A 322 20.06 -71.80 14.48
C ARG A 322 18.59 -71.90 14.97
N GLN A 323 17.84 -70.92 14.44
CA GLN A 323 16.65 -71.08 13.58
C GLN A 323 15.23 -71.28 14.18
N VAL A 324 14.32 -70.57 13.48
CA VAL A 324 12.91 -70.92 13.16
C VAL A 324 11.83 -70.47 14.15
N GLN A 325 11.22 -69.34 13.78
CA GLN A 325 9.82 -69.19 13.38
C GLN A 325 8.68 -69.60 14.33
N LYS A 326 7.75 -68.64 14.45
CA LYS A 326 6.36 -68.71 14.96
C LYS A 326 6.22 -68.77 16.47
N LEU A 327 5.56 -67.75 17.02
CA LEU A 327 4.49 -67.99 17.98
C LEU A 327 3.48 -66.84 17.99
N ASP A 328 2.25 -67.32 17.90
CA ASP A 328 0.99 -66.62 17.94
C ASP A 328 0.70 -66.05 19.34
N ASN A 329 -0.18 -65.06 19.34
CA ASN A 329 -0.79 -64.41 20.48
C ASN A 329 -1.31 -65.42 21.50
N LYS A 330 -0.82 -65.33 22.73
CA LYS A 330 -1.65 -65.45 23.94
C LYS A 330 -0.83 -65.09 25.18
N SER A 331 -1.32 -64.08 25.89
CA SER A 331 -1.58 -64.10 27.35
C SER A 331 -1.16 -62.79 28.01
N CYS A 332 -2.03 -61.80 27.83
CA CYS A 332 -2.18 -60.71 28.79
C CYS A 332 -2.52 -61.31 30.16
N ARG A 333 -1.62 -61.18 31.15
CA ARG A 333 -1.93 -61.10 32.59
C ARG A 333 -0.63 -60.92 33.38
N ARG A 334 -0.34 -59.66 33.73
CA ARG A 334 0.21 -59.16 35.02
C ARG A 334 1.01 -57.88 34.77
N ALA A 335 0.36 -56.74 35.00
CA ALA A 335 1.06 -55.50 35.33
C ALA A 335 0.12 -54.65 36.20
N GLY A 336 -0.11 -55.11 37.43
CA GLY A 336 -0.42 -54.20 38.52
C GLY A 336 0.90 -53.61 39.00
N GLN A 337 1.26 -52.43 38.52
CA GLN A 337 2.33 -51.63 39.10
C GLN A 337 1.78 -50.26 39.49
N ARG A 338 2.07 -49.90 40.74
CA ARG A 338 1.62 -48.73 41.47
C ARG A 338 1.78 -47.45 40.64
N PHE A 339 0.69 -46.71 40.55
CA PHE A 339 0.65 -45.32 40.11
C PHE A 339 1.50 -44.48 41.08
N ASP A 340 2.61 -43.93 40.61
CA ASP A 340 3.33 -42.89 41.33
C ASP A 340 2.94 -41.52 40.75
N PRO A 341 2.00 -40.79 41.37
CA PRO A 341 1.47 -39.54 40.85
C PRO A 341 2.54 -38.43 40.77
N VAL A 342 3.66 -38.55 41.48
CA VAL A 342 4.73 -37.55 41.49
C VAL A 342 5.53 -37.58 40.18
N ALA A 343 5.84 -38.77 39.65
CA ALA A 343 6.58 -38.94 38.40
C ALA A 343 5.77 -38.48 37.16
N MET A 344 4.44 -38.63 37.19
CA MET A 344 3.55 -38.17 36.12
C MET A 344 3.42 -36.65 36.12
N LEU A 345 3.36 -36.02 37.31
CA LEU A 345 3.37 -34.57 37.45
C LEU A 345 4.69 -33.95 36.97
N THR A 346 5.84 -34.59 37.22
CA THR A 346 7.15 -34.07 36.78
C THR A 346 7.34 -34.09 35.27
N GLU A 347 6.84 -35.12 34.57
CA GLU A 347 6.90 -35.21 33.09
C GLU A 347 5.92 -34.24 32.41
N TRP A 348 4.71 -34.08 32.95
CA TRP A 348 3.76 -33.07 32.47
C TRP A 348 4.29 -31.65 32.70
N LEU A 349 4.90 -31.38 33.86
CA LEU A 349 5.60 -30.13 34.12
C LEU A 349 6.75 -29.91 33.13
N TYR A 350 7.53 -30.94 32.79
CA TYR A 350 8.64 -30.82 31.84
C TYR A 350 8.19 -30.42 30.43
N TRP A 351 7.18 -31.10 29.86
CA TRP A 351 6.66 -30.74 28.52
C TRP A 351 5.86 -29.46 28.51
N LEU A 352 5.12 -29.16 29.58
CA LEU A 352 4.49 -27.86 29.75
C LEU A 352 5.55 -26.76 29.83
N LEU A 353 6.66 -26.99 30.54
CA LEU A 353 7.78 -26.04 30.62
C LEU A 353 8.48 -25.86 29.26
N ILE A 354 8.66 -26.91 28.46
CA ILE A 354 9.20 -26.80 27.09
C ILE A 354 8.22 -26.05 26.19
N PHE A 355 6.94 -26.39 26.21
CA PHE A 355 5.93 -25.71 25.40
C PHE A 355 5.78 -24.24 25.83
N LEU A 356 5.74 -23.95 27.14
CA LEU A 356 5.76 -22.60 27.69
C LEU A 356 7.08 -21.89 27.41
N PHE A 357 8.21 -22.61 27.33
CA PHE A 357 9.50 -22.04 26.94
C PHE A 357 9.51 -21.68 25.46
N PHE A 358 9.02 -22.53 24.56
CA PHE A 358 8.95 -22.23 23.13
C PHE A 358 7.88 -21.20 22.79
N SER A 359 6.67 -21.32 23.36
CA SER A 359 5.59 -20.33 23.18
C SER A 359 5.91 -19.02 23.88
N GLY A 360 6.49 -19.07 25.08
CA GLY A 360 7.01 -17.91 25.80
C GLY A 360 8.21 -17.29 25.09
N SER A 361 9.10 -18.07 24.48
CA SER A 361 10.18 -17.54 23.63
C SER A 361 9.61 -16.93 22.34
N LEU A 362 8.61 -17.53 21.70
CA LEU A 362 7.94 -16.95 20.53
C LEU A 362 7.27 -15.61 20.87
N PHE A 363 6.66 -15.53 22.06
CA PHE A 363 6.03 -14.33 22.60
C PHE A 363 7.06 -13.26 23.01
N LEU A 364 8.13 -13.65 23.71
CA LEU A 364 9.23 -12.76 24.11
C LEU A 364 10.07 -12.28 22.93
N LEU A 365 10.13 -13.06 21.85
CA LEU A 365 10.77 -12.70 20.59
C LEU A 365 9.80 -11.99 19.64
N HIS A 366 8.53 -11.74 19.99
CA HIS A 366 7.66 -10.96 19.11
C HIS A 366 7.92 -9.46 19.32
N ILE A 367 8.50 -8.80 18.32
CA ILE A 367 8.61 -7.33 18.30
C ILE A 367 7.48 -6.82 17.41
N PRO A 368 6.50 -6.06 17.94
CA PRO A 368 5.38 -5.59 17.15
C PRO A 368 5.86 -4.56 16.13
N LEU A 369 5.58 -4.81 14.85
CA LEU A 369 5.77 -3.80 13.81
C LEU A 369 4.69 -2.72 13.91
N PRO A 370 5.01 -1.45 13.54
CA PRO A 370 4.06 -0.34 13.49
C PRO A 370 2.77 -0.74 12.74
N HIS A 371 1.63 -0.20 13.17
CA HIS A 371 0.32 -0.63 12.64
C HIS A 371 0.07 -0.19 11.19
N ASP A 372 0.72 0.89 10.80
CA ASP A 372 0.61 1.63 9.56
C ASP A 372 1.73 1.32 8.54
N ILE A 373 2.62 0.37 8.85
CA ILE A 373 3.65 -0.10 7.89
C ILE A 373 3.01 -0.92 6.76
N ALA A 374 3.44 -0.67 5.52
CA ALA A 374 2.96 -1.39 4.34
C ALA A 374 3.26 -2.89 4.44
N ASP A 375 2.35 -3.71 3.92
CA ASP A 375 2.46 -5.17 3.90
C ASP A 375 2.75 -5.81 5.27
N ARG A 376 2.33 -5.17 6.37
CA ARG A 376 2.63 -5.55 7.77
C ARG A 376 2.59 -7.05 8.06
N LYS A 377 1.55 -7.76 7.58
CA LYS A 377 1.40 -9.21 7.79
C LYS A 377 2.55 -10.01 7.15
N LYS A 378 2.87 -9.74 5.88
CA LYS A 378 3.99 -10.38 5.16
C LYS A 378 5.32 -9.98 5.80
N LEU A 379 5.45 -8.69 6.12
CA LEU A 379 6.67 -8.14 6.71
C LEU A 379 6.94 -8.72 8.10
N THR A 380 5.91 -9.00 8.90
CA THR A 380 6.07 -9.65 10.22
C THR A 380 6.71 -11.03 10.08
N VAL A 381 6.32 -11.81 9.08
CA VAL A 381 6.92 -13.13 8.82
C VAL A 381 8.35 -12.98 8.31
N ALA A 382 8.59 -12.09 7.35
CA ALA A 382 9.92 -11.86 6.78
C ALA A 382 10.91 -11.35 7.84
N GLU A 383 10.49 -10.38 8.66
CA GLU A 383 11.25 -9.83 9.79
C GLU A 383 11.62 -10.92 10.79
N PHE A 384 10.65 -11.76 11.18
CA PHE A 384 10.87 -12.84 12.13
C PHE A 384 11.93 -13.83 11.62
N LEU A 385 11.85 -14.21 10.35
CA LEU A 385 12.84 -15.08 9.71
C LEU A 385 14.22 -14.42 9.63
N LEU A 386 14.28 -13.15 9.23
CA LEU A 386 15.53 -12.39 9.21
C LEU A 386 16.15 -12.30 10.61
N ARG A 387 15.36 -12.05 11.64
CA ARG A 387 15.88 -11.92 13.00
C ARG A 387 16.43 -13.23 13.55
N ILE A 388 15.74 -14.35 13.33
CA ILE A 388 16.22 -15.66 13.77
C ILE A 388 17.47 -16.08 12.98
N PHE A 389 17.37 -16.12 11.65
CA PHE A 389 18.39 -16.74 10.82
C PHE A 389 19.57 -15.81 10.48
N ASN A 390 19.34 -14.49 10.44
CA ASN A 390 20.39 -13.53 10.13
C ASN A 390 20.91 -12.80 11.38
N GLU A 391 20.05 -12.21 12.21
CA GLU A 391 20.53 -11.38 13.34
C GLU A 391 21.07 -12.25 14.48
N TYR A 392 20.28 -13.16 15.06
CA TYR A 392 20.72 -13.95 16.22
C TYR A 392 21.80 -14.98 15.88
N VAL A 393 21.59 -15.77 14.82
CA VAL A 393 22.61 -16.73 14.35
C VAL A 393 23.83 -15.98 13.83
N GLY A 394 23.65 -14.80 13.21
CA GLY A 394 24.75 -13.97 12.75
C GLY A 394 25.59 -13.38 13.87
N ASP A 395 24.98 -12.85 14.93
CA ASP A 395 25.68 -12.32 16.10
C ASP A 395 26.46 -13.44 16.83
N MET A 396 25.84 -14.62 16.96
CA MET A 396 26.53 -15.82 17.48
C MET A 396 27.71 -16.19 16.57
N LEU A 397 27.51 -16.29 15.26
CA LEU A 397 28.56 -16.65 14.32
C LEU A 397 29.69 -15.61 14.33
N GLU A 398 29.38 -14.32 14.37
CA GLU A 398 30.37 -13.24 14.37
C GLU A 398 31.29 -13.32 15.59
N SER A 399 30.74 -13.65 16.76
CA SER A 399 31.51 -13.81 18.00
C SER A 399 32.57 -14.92 17.94
N VAL A 400 32.32 -15.97 17.14
CA VAL A 400 33.20 -17.15 17.02
C VAL A 400 34.09 -17.09 15.77
N CYS A 401 33.52 -16.59 14.67
CA CYS A 401 34.03 -16.76 13.32
C CYS A 401 34.39 -15.44 12.62
N GLY A 402 34.10 -14.29 13.25
CA GLY A 402 34.40 -12.96 12.72
C GLY A 402 33.39 -12.42 11.69
N PRO A 403 33.52 -11.13 11.32
CA PRO A 403 32.52 -10.40 10.55
C PRO A 403 32.40 -10.85 9.09
N GLU A 404 33.48 -11.32 8.47
CA GLU A 404 33.44 -11.81 7.08
C GLU A 404 32.59 -13.07 6.93
N ARG A 405 32.70 -14.02 7.86
CA ARG A 405 31.89 -15.25 7.86
C ARG A 405 30.42 -14.92 8.16
N ARG A 406 30.16 -13.95 9.05
CA ARG A 406 28.82 -13.39 9.26
C ARG A 406 28.24 -12.77 7.98
N ASN A 407 29.04 -12.03 7.20
CA ASN A 407 28.59 -11.51 5.90
C ASN A 407 28.26 -12.62 4.89
N LYS A 408 29.06 -13.69 4.86
CA LYS A 408 28.75 -14.87 4.05
C LYS A 408 27.41 -15.49 4.44
N LEU A 409 27.12 -15.64 5.73
CA LEU A 409 25.81 -16.10 6.20
C LEU A 409 24.69 -15.20 5.69
N THR A 410 24.81 -13.87 5.86
CA THR A 410 23.81 -12.91 5.38
C THR A 410 23.57 -13.03 3.88
N ARG A 411 24.62 -13.21 3.06
CA ARG A 411 24.47 -13.46 1.62
C ARG A 411 23.63 -14.71 1.33
N HIS A 412 23.81 -15.78 2.09
CA HIS A 412 23.03 -17.01 1.92
C HIS A 412 21.58 -16.84 2.38
N VAL A 413 21.34 -16.21 3.54
CA VAL A 413 20.00 -15.95 4.05
C VAL A 413 19.21 -15.03 3.12
N VAL A 414 19.81 -13.95 2.64
CA VAL A 414 19.19 -13.06 1.65
C VAL A 414 18.92 -13.81 0.35
N ALA A 415 19.90 -14.56 -0.17
CA ALA A 415 19.70 -15.37 -1.38
C ALA A 415 18.59 -16.42 -1.23
N ALA A 416 18.37 -16.96 -0.03
CA ALA A 416 17.33 -17.94 0.25
C ALA A 416 15.92 -17.40 -0.04
N GLY A 417 15.69 -16.10 0.25
CA GLY A 417 14.44 -15.41 -0.07
C GLY A 417 14.16 -15.32 -1.58
N PHE A 418 15.18 -15.54 -2.44
CA PHE A 418 15.10 -15.45 -3.89
C PHE A 418 15.42 -16.79 -4.59
N ILE A 419 15.26 -17.93 -3.90
CA ILE A 419 15.53 -19.27 -4.45
C ILE A 419 14.58 -19.63 -5.60
N LEU A 420 13.30 -19.24 -5.51
CA LEU A 420 12.32 -19.52 -6.56
C LEU A 420 12.69 -18.73 -7.83
N PRO A 421 13.04 -19.41 -8.93
CA PRO A 421 13.46 -18.74 -10.15
C PRO A 421 12.28 -17.98 -10.76
N GLN A 422 12.46 -16.67 -10.93
CA GLN A 422 11.53 -15.81 -11.67
C GLN A 422 11.79 -16.01 -13.17
N LEU A 423 11.00 -16.89 -13.80
CA LEU A 423 11.12 -17.14 -15.23
C LEU A 423 10.84 -15.85 -16.02
N PRO A 424 11.61 -15.56 -17.07
CA PRO A 424 11.32 -14.41 -17.92
C PRO A 424 9.95 -14.60 -18.58
N PRO A 425 9.13 -13.53 -18.67
CA PRO A 425 7.95 -13.53 -19.51
C PRO A 425 8.31 -13.86 -20.97
N ASP A 426 7.38 -14.48 -21.72
CA ASP A 426 7.61 -14.89 -23.11
C ASP A 426 8.03 -13.74 -24.03
N ASN A 427 7.63 -12.51 -23.69
CA ASN A 427 7.90 -11.30 -24.47
C ASN A 427 9.20 -10.56 -24.07
N ILE A 428 10.02 -11.11 -23.16
CA ILE A 428 11.30 -10.52 -22.73
C ILE A 428 12.43 -11.55 -22.84
N GLU A 429 13.40 -11.28 -23.71
CA GLU A 429 14.63 -12.05 -23.77
C GLU A 429 15.59 -11.61 -22.64
N ARG A 430 15.92 -12.55 -21.75
CA ARG A 430 16.88 -12.35 -20.66
C ARG A 430 18.19 -13.05 -20.97
N LYS A 431 19.30 -12.32 -20.97
CA LYS A 431 20.65 -12.86 -21.24
C LYS A 431 21.66 -12.38 -20.21
N VAL A 432 22.63 -13.24 -19.90
CA VAL A 432 23.79 -12.88 -19.07
C VAL A 432 24.99 -12.70 -19.98
N CYS A 433 25.64 -11.55 -19.92
CA CYS A 433 26.83 -11.25 -20.72
C CYS A 433 27.84 -10.40 -19.94
N LYS A 434 28.90 -9.93 -20.61
CA LYS A 434 29.87 -9.00 -20.03
C LYS A 434 29.92 -7.72 -20.83
N LEU A 435 29.80 -6.58 -20.17
CA LEU A 435 29.99 -5.24 -20.74
C LEU A 435 31.08 -4.54 -19.96
N GLY A 436 32.06 -3.95 -20.64
CA GLY A 436 33.22 -3.34 -19.97
C GLY A 436 34.03 -4.30 -19.08
N GLY A 437 33.94 -5.62 -19.33
CA GLY A 437 34.57 -6.66 -18.47
C GLY A 437 33.73 -7.08 -17.25
N VAL A 438 32.63 -6.37 -16.97
CA VAL A 438 31.73 -6.60 -15.82
C VAL A 438 30.56 -7.47 -16.24
N LYS A 439 30.15 -8.40 -15.37
CA LYS A 439 28.99 -9.26 -15.62
C LYS A 439 27.71 -8.42 -15.52
N VAL A 440 26.81 -8.59 -16.47
CA VAL A 440 25.50 -7.91 -16.48
C VAL A 440 24.39 -8.88 -16.88
N ILE A 441 23.15 -8.52 -16.55
CA ILE A 441 21.94 -9.16 -17.05
C ILE A 441 21.23 -8.17 -17.96
N THR A 442 21.02 -8.56 -19.22
CA THR A 442 20.30 -7.75 -20.21
C THR A 442 18.87 -8.26 -20.36
N TYR A 443 17.95 -7.32 -20.52
CA TYR A 443 16.52 -7.56 -20.74
C TYR A 443 16.12 -6.85 -22.03
N ASN A 444 15.69 -7.62 -23.02
CA ASN A 444 15.28 -7.11 -24.33
C ASN A 444 13.80 -7.43 -24.55
N PRO A 445 12.90 -6.43 -24.56
CA PRO A 445 11.50 -6.67 -24.88
C PRO A 445 11.32 -6.94 -26.39
N GLU A 446 10.37 -7.81 -26.73
CA GLU A 446 9.99 -8.08 -28.13
C GLU A 446 9.40 -6.84 -28.81
N SER A 447 8.56 -6.09 -28.08
CA SER A 447 7.96 -4.83 -28.55
C SER A 447 8.55 -3.64 -27.82
N LYS A 448 9.15 -2.72 -28.56
CA LYS A 448 9.76 -1.49 -28.03
C LYS A 448 8.82 -0.30 -28.18
N LYS A 449 8.72 0.51 -27.14
CA LYS A 449 7.97 1.78 -27.12
C LYS A 449 8.88 3.00 -27.23
N SER A 450 10.14 2.87 -26.82
CA SER A 450 11.18 3.91 -26.88
C SER A 450 12.52 3.28 -27.26
N ASP A 451 13.42 4.12 -27.79
CA ASP A 451 14.80 3.79 -28.14
C ASP A 451 15.79 4.02 -26.98
N GLY A 452 15.35 4.42 -25.78
CA GLY A 452 16.23 4.57 -24.61
C GLY A 452 16.70 3.23 -24.01
N VAL A 453 17.67 3.32 -23.09
CA VAL A 453 18.14 2.18 -22.29
C VAL A 453 18.14 2.50 -20.80
N LEU A 454 17.63 1.56 -20.01
CA LEU A 454 17.61 1.63 -18.56
C LEU A 454 18.77 0.83 -17.96
N VAL A 455 19.62 1.46 -17.16
CA VAL A 455 20.68 0.79 -16.40
C VAL A 455 20.27 0.71 -14.94
N PHE A 456 20.18 -0.50 -14.40
CA PHE A 456 19.79 -0.76 -13.02
C PHE A 456 20.98 -1.20 -12.19
N ILE A 457 21.19 -0.55 -11.04
CA ILE A 457 22.23 -0.87 -10.07
C ILE A 457 21.57 -1.35 -8.78
N HIS A 458 21.84 -2.60 -8.40
CA HIS A 458 21.16 -3.23 -7.26
C HIS A 458 21.66 -2.72 -5.90
N GLY A 459 20.79 -2.83 -4.89
CA GLY A 459 21.10 -2.53 -3.49
C GLY A 459 21.81 -3.65 -2.76
N GLY A 460 21.62 -3.72 -1.44
CA GLY A 460 22.25 -4.71 -0.56
C GLY A 460 23.56 -4.25 0.09
N GLY A 461 23.65 -2.97 0.44
CA GLY A 461 24.76 -2.42 1.24
C GLY A 461 26.15 -2.64 0.66
N TRP A 462 26.28 -2.64 -0.67
CA TRP A 462 27.51 -2.99 -1.42
C TRP A 462 28.10 -4.38 -1.15
N ALA A 463 27.46 -5.17 -0.28
CA ALA A 463 28.08 -6.34 0.32
C ALA A 463 27.25 -7.61 0.20
N THR A 464 25.94 -7.52 -0.05
CA THR A 464 25.04 -8.69 -0.01
C THR A 464 24.17 -8.88 -1.25
N GLY A 465 23.88 -7.82 -2.00
CA GLY A 465 22.95 -7.85 -3.13
C GLY A 465 23.49 -8.57 -4.37
N ARG A 466 22.58 -8.88 -5.30
CA ARG A 466 22.88 -9.43 -6.62
C ARG A 466 21.93 -8.88 -7.67
N ALA A 467 22.39 -8.73 -8.90
CA ALA A 467 21.56 -8.28 -10.03
C ALA A 467 20.33 -9.18 -10.24
N LYS A 468 20.49 -10.49 -10.06
CA LYS A 468 19.41 -11.49 -10.21
C LYS A 468 18.23 -11.27 -9.25
N PHE A 469 18.45 -10.71 -8.07
CA PHE A 469 17.38 -10.53 -7.07
C PHE A 469 16.28 -9.56 -7.55
N TYR A 470 16.60 -8.71 -8.53
CA TYR A 470 15.70 -7.71 -9.09
C TYR A 470 15.02 -8.17 -10.38
N ASP A 471 15.16 -9.44 -10.82
CA ASP A 471 14.59 -9.93 -12.09
C ASP A 471 13.09 -9.59 -12.22
N SER A 472 12.29 -9.80 -11.16
CA SER A 472 10.85 -9.48 -11.17
C SER A 472 10.55 -8.00 -11.42
N ILE A 473 11.35 -7.12 -10.82
CA ILE A 473 11.27 -5.66 -10.94
C ILE A 473 11.70 -5.24 -12.35
N MET A 474 12.77 -5.85 -12.86
CA MET A 474 13.26 -5.57 -14.21
C MET A 474 12.25 -5.96 -15.27
N TYR A 475 11.58 -7.12 -15.15
CA TYR A 475 10.52 -7.51 -16.06
C TYR A 475 9.36 -6.51 -16.05
N GLU A 476 8.97 -6.03 -14.87
CA GLU A 476 7.89 -5.05 -14.74
C GLU A 476 8.27 -3.68 -15.35
N LEU A 477 9.48 -3.19 -15.06
CA LEU A 477 10.00 -1.95 -15.64
C LEU A 477 10.05 -2.04 -17.17
N VAL A 478 10.62 -3.11 -17.71
CA VAL A 478 10.77 -3.33 -19.16
C VAL A 478 9.39 -3.45 -19.83
N ASN A 479 8.44 -4.17 -19.24
CA ASN A 479 7.08 -4.29 -19.80
C ASN A 479 6.32 -2.96 -19.81
N ARG A 480 6.41 -2.17 -18.74
CA ARG A 480 5.71 -0.89 -18.64
C ARG A 480 6.33 0.17 -19.57
N LEU A 481 7.66 0.29 -19.55
CA LEU A 481 8.42 1.27 -20.33
C LEU A 481 8.58 0.90 -21.81
N GLY A 482 8.68 -0.40 -22.14
CA GLY A 482 9.00 -0.85 -23.48
C GLY A 482 10.41 -0.47 -23.94
N VAL A 483 11.40 -0.48 -23.03
CA VAL A 483 12.80 -0.15 -23.30
C VAL A 483 13.72 -1.34 -23.02
N CYS A 484 14.90 -1.35 -23.64
CA CYS A 484 15.97 -2.26 -23.25
C CYS A 484 16.46 -1.92 -21.84
N ALA A 485 16.85 -2.94 -21.06
CA ALA A 485 17.43 -2.71 -19.74
C ALA A 485 18.66 -3.57 -19.47
N VAL A 486 19.56 -3.06 -18.62
CA VAL A 486 20.81 -3.71 -18.21
C VAL A 486 20.93 -3.61 -16.69
N SER A 487 20.99 -4.75 -16.01
CA SER A 487 21.24 -4.84 -14.56
C SER A 487 22.70 -5.20 -14.29
N VAL A 488 23.39 -4.39 -13.50
CA VAL A 488 24.83 -4.48 -13.26
C VAL A 488 25.13 -5.42 -12.08
N GLU A 489 25.97 -6.43 -12.28
CA GLU A 489 26.48 -7.31 -11.22
C GLU A 489 27.88 -6.86 -10.79
N TYR A 490 27.94 -5.80 -9.97
CA TYR A 490 29.20 -5.19 -9.52
C TYR A 490 29.89 -6.01 -8.42
N ARG A 491 31.22 -5.86 -8.29
CA ARG A 491 31.99 -6.53 -7.24
C ARG A 491 31.63 -6.01 -5.85
N LEU A 492 31.44 -6.95 -4.92
CA LEU A 492 30.98 -6.66 -3.56
C LEU A 492 32.12 -6.51 -2.56
N ALA A 493 31.88 -5.69 -1.54
CA ALA A 493 32.66 -5.64 -0.32
C ALA A 493 32.28 -6.81 0.62
N PRO A 494 33.18 -7.26 1.52
CA PRO A 494 34.54 -6.76 1.78
C PRO A 494 35.61 -7.25 0.82
N GLU A 495 35.32 -8.22 -0.06
CA GLU A 495 36.33 -8.80 -0.96
C GLU A 495 36.89 -7.77 -1.95
N ASN A 496 36.06 -6.81 -2.35
CA ASN A 496 36.42 -5.71 -3.22
C ASN A 496 35.83 -4.41 -2.64
N PRO A 497 36.52 -3.75 -1.70
CA PRO A 497 36.05 -2.48 -1.13
C PRO A 497 36.04 -1.36 -2.20
N TYR A 498 35.52 -0.20 -1.82
CA TYR A 498 35.56 1.02 -2.65
C TYR A 498 36.99 1.26 -3.20
N PRO A 499 37.14 1.59 -4.49
CA PRO A 499 36.11 1.97 -5.47
C PRO A 499 35.61 0.84 -6.39
N ALA A 500 35.93 -0.44 -6.13
CA ALA A 500 35.75 -1.50 -7.12
C ALA A 500 34.33 -1.61 -7.72
N GLY A 501 33.30 -1.59 -6.88
CA GLY A 501 31.91 -1.65 -7.36
C GLY A 501 31.46 -0.40 -8.13
N LEU A 502 32.02 0.78 -7.79
CA LEU A 502 31.76 2.03 -8.49
C LEU A 502 32.41 2.02 -9.87
N ASP A 503 33.67 1.58 -9.96
CA ASP A 503 34.39 1.43 -11.22
C ASP A 503 33.69 0.43 -12.16
N ASP A 504 33.15 -0.66 -11.62
CA ASP A 504 32.38 -1.64 -12.40
C ASP A 504 31.10 -1.01 -13.01
N CYS A 505 30.37 -0.22 -12.23
CA CYS A 505 29.16 0.45 -12.70
C CYS A 505 29.47 1.50 -13.78
N GLU A 506 30.50 2.31 -13.56
CA GLU A 506 30.98 3.31 -14.52
C GLU A 506 31.45 2.63 -15.82
N ALA A 507 32.20 1.53 -15.74
CA ALA A 507 32.67 0.78 -16.91
C ALA A 507 31.53 0.26 -17.79
N VAL A 508 30.43 -0.23 -17.19
CA VAL A 508 29.25 -0.67 -17.94
C VAL A 508 28.57 0.51 -18.64
N ILE A 509 28.36 1.63 -17.93
CA ILE A 509 27.68 2.81 -18.47
C ILE A 509 28.48 3.41 -19.65
N TRP A 510 29.81 3.53 -19.50
CA TRP A 510 30.69 3.97 -20.59
C TRP A 510 30.71 2.99 -21.77
N HIS A 511 30.66 1.68 -21.50
CA HIS A 511 30.60 0.67 -22.56
C HIS A 511 29.32 0.81 -23.39
N LEU A 512 28.18 1.02 -22.74
CA LEU A 512 26.89 1.26 -23.42
C LEU A 512 26.94 2.53 -24.28
N TYR A 513 27.49 3.62 -23.76
CA TYR A 513 27.58 4.89 -24.48
C TYR A 513 28.57 4.83 -25.67
N ARG A 514 29.78 4.30 -25.47
CA ARG A 514 30.83 4.33 -26.52
C ARG A 514 30.68 3.21 -27.55
N ILE A 515 30.36 1.99 -27.08
CA ILE A 515 30.38 0.78 -27.90
C ILE A 515 28.95 0.32 -28.23
N GLY A 516 28.05 0.32 -27.25
CA GLY A 516 26.72 -0.27 -27.33
C GLY A 516 26.68 -1.69 -26.75
N CYS A 517 25.63 -2.44 -27.06
CA CYS A 517 25.52 -3.85 -26.67
C CYS A 517 24.96 -4.67 -27.83
N GLU A 518 25.71 -5.68 -28.28
CA GLU A 518 25.25 -6.59 -29.33
C GLU A 518 23.96 -7.32 -28.91
N GLY A 519 22.95 -7.31 -29.79
CA GLY A 519 21.62 -7.86 -29.50
C GLY A 519 20.65 -6.89 -28.82
N LEU A 520 21.09 -5.71 -28.37
CA LEU A 520 20.23 -4.64 -27.89
C LEU A 520 20.29 -3.44 -28.84
N SER A 521 19.13 -3.05 -29.37
CA SER A 521 18.98 -1.83 -30.17
C SER A 521 18.42 -0.70 -29.29
N PHE A 522 19.22 0.36 -29.07
CA PHE A 522 18.88 1.55 -28.31
C PHE A 522 19.76 2.73 -28.75
N ASP A 523 19.32 3.95 -28.49
CA ASP A 523 20.08 5.19 -28.63
C ASP A 523 21.06 5.32 -27.46
N LYS A 524 22.35 5.36 -27.79
CA LYS A 524 23.46 5.42 -26.83
C LYS A 524 23.48 6.73 -26.04
N GLU A 525 22.82 7.78 -26.53
CA GLU A 525 22.70 9.06 -25.84
C GLU A 525 21.45 9.15 -24.93
N LYS A 526 20.61 8.11 -24.85
CA LYS A 526 19.40 8.10 -24.01
C LYS A 526 19.49 7.06 -22.88
N ILE A 527 20.43 7.29 -21.97
CA ILE A 527 20.66 6.39 -20.81
C ILE A 527 19.95 6.94 -19.57
N VAL A 528 19.08 6.15 -18.96
CA VAL A 528 18.51 6.43 -17.63
C VAL A 528 19.09 5.43 -16.63
N VAL A 529 19.63 5.93 -15.52
CA VAL A 529 20.27 5.10 -14.50
C VAL A 529 19.41 5.06 -13.24
N VAL A 530 19.12 3.86 -12.75
CA VAL A 530 18.23 3.60 -11.61
C VAL A 530 18.98 2.80 -10.56
N GLY A 531 18.86 3.18 -9.29
CA GLY A 531 19.57 2.55 -8.19
C GLY A 531 18.72 2.41 -6.94
N ASP A 532 18.78 1.23 -6.32
CA ASP A 532 18.10 0.89 -5.07
C ASP A 532 19.08 0.91 -3.89
N SER A 533 18.78 1.63 -2.80
CA SER A 533 19.59 1.63 -1.58
C SER A 533 21.07 2.01 -1.87
N ALA A 534 22.02 1.13 -1.56
CA ALA A 534 23.44 1.25 -1.93
C ALA A 534 23.67 1.39 -3.45
N GLY A 535 22.80 0.84 -4.29
CA GLY A 535 22.82 1.07 -5.73
C GLY A 535 22.48 2.52 -6.08
N GLY A 536 21.58 3.16 -5.32
CA GLY A 536 21.31 4.60 -5.43
C GLY A 536 22.54 5.46 -5.13
N ASN A 537 23.35 5.07 -4.13
CA ASN A 537 24.65 5.71 -3.87
C ASN A 537 25.55 5.65 -5.11
N LEU A 538 25.70 4.47 -5.70
CA LEU A 538 26.53 4.26 -6.88
C LEU A 538 26.00 5.04 -8.09
N VAL A 539 24.69 5.12 -8.29
CA VAL A 539 24.08 5.95 -9.34
C VAL A 539 24.48 7.41 -9.17
N ALA A 540 24.30 7.97 -7.97
CA ALA A 540 24.65 9.36 -7.69
C ALA A 540 26.15 9.62 -7.90
N ALA A 541 27.02 8.72 -7.41
CA ALA A 541 28.46 8.82 -7.58
C ALA A 541 28.92 8.71 -9.05
N VAL A 542 28.38 7.76 -9.83
CA VAL A 542 28.70 7.64 -11.27
C VAL A 542 28.23 8.86 -12.05
N CYS A 543 27.02 9.36 -11.79
CA CYS A 543 26.52 10.57 -12.45
C CYS A 543 27.43 11.77 -12.18
N GLN A 544 27.96 11.90 -10.96
CA GLN A 544 28.94 12.93 -10.63
C GLN A 544 30.29 12.74 -11.34
N ARG A 545 30.78 11.50 -11.48
CA ARG A 545 32.01 11.21 -12.26
C ARG A 545 31.85 11.57 -13.74
N ILE A 546 30.70 11.26 -14.32
CA ILE A 546 30.37 11.58 -15.72
C ILE A 546 30.24 13.11 -15.91
N ALA A 547 29.54 13.79 -15.00
CA ALA A 547 29.38 15.24 -15.03
C ALA A 547 30.74 15.98 -14.97
N ARG A 548 31.67 15.54 -14.11
CA ARG A 548 33.05 16.09 -14.05
C ARG A 548 33.84 15.95 -15.36
N GLN A 549 33.44 15.02 -16.23
CA GLN A 549 34.02 14.84 -17.56
C GLN A 549 33.31 15.70 -18.63
N ASN A 550 32.35 16.54 -18.23
CA ASN A 550 31.50 17.40 -19.08
C ASN A 550 30.61 16.63 -20.07
N GLU A 551 30.16 15.43 -19.69
CA GLU A 551 29.38 14.54 -20.55
C GLU A 551 27.91 14.49 -20.11
N LYS A 552 26.97 14.43 -21.07
CA LYS A 552 25.52 14.60 -20.83
C LYS A 552 24.64 13.52 -21.48
N PHE A 553 25.21 12.34 -21.69
CA PHE A 553 24.50 11.19 -22.28
C PHE A 553 23.61 10.45 -21.27
N VAL A 554 23.78 10.67 -19.96
CA VAL A 554 22.82 10.24 -18.93
C VAL A 554 21.70 11.27 -18.87
N LYS A 555 20.47 10.85 -19.20
CA LYS A 555 19.30 11.74 -19.29
C LYS A 555 18.54 11.89 -17.98
N ALA A 556 18.64 10.90 -17.09
CA ALA A 556 18.03 10.97 -15.77
C ALA A 556 18.69 9.98 -14.79
N GLN A 557 18.64 10.33 -13.50
CA GLN A 557 19.01 9.46 -12.37
C GLN A 557 17.79 9.18 -11.49
N ILE A 558 17.56 7.93 -11.12
CA ILE A 558 16.46 7.52 -10.23
C ILE A 558 17.07 6.83 -9.01
N LEU A 559 16.78 7.38 -7.83
CA LEU A 559 17.39 7.00 -6.55
C LEU A 559 16.29 6.53 -5.60
N ILE A 560 16.23 5.22 -5.35
CA ILE A 560 15.21 4.59 -4.52
C ILE A 560 15.78 4.36 -3.12
N TYR A 561 15.26 5.08 -2.13
CA TYR A 561 15.73 5.16 -0.73
C TYR A 561 17.27 5.07 -0.62
N PRO A 562 17.99 5.98 -1.28
CA PRO A 562 19.43 5.85 -1.53
C PRO A 562 20.25 6.04 -0.24
N VAL A 563 21.41 5.38 -0.18
CA VAL A 563 22.47 5.83 0.74
C VAL A 563 23.18 7.02 0.10
N ILE A 564 23.24 8.14 0.78
CA ILE A 564 23.78 9.42 0.28
C ILE A 564 25.03 9.84 1.06
N HIS A 565 25.14 9.41 2.31
CA HIS A 565 26.31 9.69 3.13
C HIS A 565 26.54 8.61 4.19
N VAL A 566 27.69 8.62 4.85
CA VAL A 566 28.08 7.55 5.79
C VAL A 566 28.29 8.00 7.25
N PHE A 567 27.72 9.14 7.65
CA PHE A 567 28.16 9.85 8.86
C PHE A 567 27.17 9.94 10.01
N ASN A 568 25.89 10.14 9.71
CA ASN A 568 24.91 10.51 10.72
C ASN A 568 24.00 9.35 11.08
N PHE A 569 24.30 8.67 12.18
CA PHE A 569 23.48 7.60 12.77
C PHE A 569 22.57 8.11 13.89
N SER A 570 22.43 9.43 14.02
CA SER A 570 21.61 10.10 15.04
C SER A 570 20.55 11.02 14.44
N SER A 571 20.30 10.96 13.12
CA SER A 571 19.23 11.72 12.47
C SER A 571 17.85 11.32 12.98
N PRO A 572 16.81 12.15 12.78
CA PRO A 572 15.44 11.80 13.17
C PRO A 572 14.99 10.39 12.75
N SER A 573 15.26 9.94 11.53
CA SER A 573 14.92 8.60 11.03
C SER A 573 15.59 7.47 11.81
N TYR A 574 16.85 7.64 12.20
CA TYR A 574 17.57 6.69 13.04
C TYR A 574 17.00 6.65 14.46
N GLN A 575 16.59 7.79 15.02
CA GLN A 575 15.93 7.84 16.33
C GLN A 575 14.55 7.19 16.28
N GLU A 576 13.79 7.45 15.23
CA GLU A 576 12.48 6.86 15.00
C GLU A 576 12.55 5.34 14.90
N TYR A 577 13.58 4.78 14.25
CA TYR A 577 13.86 3.34 14.28
C TYR A 577 13.92 2.83 15.72
N TYR A 578 14.75 3.42 16.57
CA TYR A 578 14.91 2.96 17.96
C TYR A 578 13.64 3.12 18.80
N GLN A 579 12.82 4.14 18.52
CA GLN A 579 11.59 4.42 19.26
C GLN A 579 10.43 3.52 18.84
N LYS A 580 10.23 3.31 17.53
CA LYS A 580 9.01 2.67 17.01
C LYS A 580 9.19 1.19 16.70
N TYR A 581 10.37 0.76 16.24
CA TYR A 581 10.60 -0.62 15.77
C TYR A 581 12.04 -1.09 16.00
N GLY A 582 12.62 -0.67 17.12
CA GLY A 582 13.98 -1.00 17.52
C GLY A 582 14.15 -2.50 17.77
N GLY A 583 15.27 -3.05 17.31
CA GLY A 583 15.58 -4.48 17.50
C GLY A 583 14.96 -5.41 16.46
N THR A 584 14.19 -4.86 15.50
CA THR A 584 13.68 -5.62 14.35
C THR A 584 14.80 -5.97 13.36
N GLY A 585 14.58 -7.02 12.58
CA GLY A 585 15.43 -7.45 11.47
C GLY A 585 15.28 -6.63 10.18
N LEU A 586 14.50 -5.54 10.19
CA LEU A 586 14.49 -4.54 9.11
C LEU A 586 15.86 -3.85 9.01
N LEU A 587 16.06 -2.98 8.00
CA LEU A 587 17.31 -2.24 7.88
C LEU A 587 17.60 -1.50 9.20
N ASN A 588 18.61 -1.97 9.91
CA ASN A 588 18.95 -1.50 11.23
C ASN A 588 20.30 -0.76 11.23
N PRO A 589 20.51 0.17 12.18
CA PRO A 589 21.74 0.97 12.24
C PRO A 589 23.03 0.14 12.34
N ARG A 590 23.00 -1.00 13.07
CA ARG A 590 24.17 -1.89 13.22
C ARG A 590 24.57 -2.52 11.87
N GLN A 591 23.58 -2.93 11.09
CA GLN A 591 23.78 -3.49 9.76
C GLN A 591 24.31 -2.47 8.77
N MET A 592 23.75 -1.25 8.78
CA MET A 592 24.23 -0.18 7.90
C MET A 592 25.68 0.20 8.23
N ALA A 593 26.02 0.34 9.52
CA ALA A 593 27.39 0.61 9.96
C ALA A 593 28.37 -0.49 9.50
N ARG A 594 27.98 -1.76 9.60
CA ARG A 594 28.78 -2.90 9.13
C ARG A 594 29.05 -2.83 7.62
N TRP A 595 28.02 -2.54 6.82
CA TRP A 595 28.15 -2.40 5.37
C TRP A 595 29.03 -1.22 4.97
N ILE A 596 28.90 -0.09 5.65
CA ILE A 596 29.77 1.07 5.45
C ILE A 596 31.23 0.73 5.74
N LEU A 597 31.50 0.06 6.87
CA LEU A 597 32.88 -0.34 7.23
C LEU A 597 33.47 -1.28 6.17
N PHE A 598 32.72 -2.29 5.72
CA PHE A 598 33.16 -3.15 4.62
C PHE A 598 33.41 -2.38 3.33
N TYR A 599 32.50 -1.48 2.95
CA TYR A 599 32.63 -0.69 1.73
C TYR A 599 33.87 0.20 1.77
N LEU A 600 34.18 0.79 2.93
CA LEU A 600 35.37 1.62 3.14
C LEU A 600 36.68 0.82 3.29
N GLY A 601 36.61 -0.52 3.38
CA GLY A 601 37.78 -1.35 3.68
C GLY A 601 38.28 -1.20 5.12
N ILE A 602 37.44 -0.71 6.03
CA ILE A 602 37.74 -0.58 7.47
C ILE A 602 37.25 -1.85 8.18
N PRO A 603 38.01 -2.42 9.13
CA PRO A 603 37.59 -3.62 9.86
C PRO A 603 36.22 -3.44 10.54
N ALA A 604 35.23 -4.24 10.14
CA ALA A 604 33.88 -4.20 10.68
C ALA A 604 33.76 -4.99 12.00
N THR A 605 34.60 -4.65 12.99
CA THR A 605 34.54 -5.25 14.33
C THR A 605 33.31 -4.75 15.09
N GLN A 606 32.83 -5.51 16.08
CA GLN A 606 31.73 -5.08 16.96
C GLN A 606 32.01 -3.75 17.65
N ASP A 607 33.27 -3.50 18.02
CA ASP A 607 33.71 -2.24 18.60
C ASP A 607 33.58 -1.07 17.60
N ASN A 608 34.06 -1.25 16.36
CA ASN A 608 33.93 -0.22 15.33
C ASN A 608 32.47 0.02 14.94
N ILE A 609 31.64 -1.01 14.84
CA ILE A 609 30.19 -0.88 14.61
C ILE A 609 29.54 -0.06 15.73
N LYS A 610 29.91 -0.33 16.98
CA LYS A 610 29.42 0.43 18.13
C LYS A 610 29.88 1.88 18.07
N LYS A 611 31.13 2.17 17.70
CA LYS A 611 31.63 3.54 17.54
C LYS A 611 30.87 4.30 16.44
N VAL A 612 30.68 3.67 15.28
CA VAL A 612 29.97 4.26 14.14
C VAL A 612 28.50 4.57 14.46
N THR A 613 27.80 3.62 15.07
CA THR A 613 26.38 3.81 15.47
C THR A 613 26.18 4.89 16.55
N HIS A 614 27.25 5.33 17.20
CA HIS A 614 27.24 6.44 18.16
C HIS A 614 27.92 7.71 17.64
N ASN A 615 28.13 7.83 16.31
CA ASN A 615 28.77 8.96 15.66
C ASN A 615 30.20 9.28 16.17
N GLN A 616 30.94 8.29 16.67
CA GLN A 616 32.31 8.50 17.19
C GLN A 616 33.41 8.39 16.12
N HIS A 617 33.02 8.24 14.86
CA HIS A 617 33.88 7.94 13.72
C HIS A 617 34.21 9.16 12.86
N LEU A 618 33.86 10.37 13.32
CA LEU A 618 34.10 11.63 12.63
C LEU A 618 35.02 12.51 13.44
N GLU A 619 35.93 13.21 12.78
CA GLU A 619 36.71 14.26 13.43
C GLU A 619 35.79 15.42 13.87
N GLU A 620 36.00 15.91 15.10
CA GLU A 620 35.18 16.98 15.71
C GLU A 620 35.22 18.29 14.89
N SER A 621 36.30 18.51 14.14
CA SER A 621 36.46 19.64 13.23
C SER A 621 35.43 19.64 12.08
N TYR A 622 35.05 18.46 11.59
CA TYR A 622 34.08 18.30 10.51
C TYR A 622 32.65 18.33 11.02
N GLU A 623 32.37 17.68 12.15
CA GLU A 623 31.03 17.67 12.77
C GLU A 623 30.54 19.08 13.11
N ASN A 624 31.44 19.97 13.56
CA ASN A 624 31.10 21.36 13.88
C ASN A 624 31.27 22.32 12.70
N SER A 625 31.55 21.83 11.49
CA SER A 625 31.79 22.71 10.35
C SER A 625 30.49 23.25 9.78
N ALA A 626 30.46 24.53 9.41
CA ALA A 626 29.30 25.16 8.78
C ALA A 626 28.85 24.42 7.51
N LYS A 627 29.80 23.78 6.80
CA LYS A 627 29.52 22.96 5.62
C LYS A 627 28.71 21.70 5.94
N PHE A 628 28.94 21.11 7.12
CA PHE A 628 28.22 19.92 7.57
C PHE A 628 26.80 20.29 8.00
N GLU A 629 26.66 21.38 8.76
CA GLU A 629 25.35 21.94 9.13
C GLU A 629 24.53 22.28 7.88
N GLU A 630 25.12 22.95 6.89
CA GLU A 630 24.44 23.30 5.64
C GLU A 630 23.91 22.07 4.86
N MET A 631 24.49 20.88 5.06
CA MET A 631 24.09 19.66 4.36
C MET A 631 23.18 18.76 5.19
N LEU A 632 23.43 18.66 6.49
CA LEU A 632 22.80 17.68 7.38
C LEU A 632 21.98 18.32 8.51
N GLY A 633 21.93 19.65 8.57
CA GLY A 633 21.18 20.41 9.55
C GLY A 633 19.68 20.11 9.48
N LEU A 634 18.98 20.32 10.58
CA LEU A 634 17.55 19.98 10.69
C LEU A 634 16.70 20.82 9.73
N GLU A 635 17.15 22.01 9.35
CA GLU A 635 16.50 22.89 8.36
C GLU A 635 16.44 22.31 6.95
N THR A 636 17.21 21.26 6.68
CA THR A 636 17.19 20.55 5.40
C THR A 636 16.06 19.53 5.29
N LEU A 637 15.37 19.25 6.42
CA LEU A 637 14.28 18.30 6.55
C LEU A 637 12.94 19.02 6.77
N PRO A 638 11.81 18.43 6.33
CA PRO A 638 10.47 18.88 6.69
C PRO A 638 10.25 18.90 8.21
N ASP A 639 9.47 19.87 8.69
CA ASP A 639 9.14 20.02 10.12
C ASP A 639 8.49 18.76 10.71
N GLU A 640 7.67 18.04 9.92
CA GLU A 640 7.05 16.76 10.32
C GLU A 640 8.07 15.68 10.71
N PHE A 641 9.30 15.72 10.17
CA PHE A 641 10.34 14.74 10.49
C PHE A 641 11.17 15.15 11.70
N THR A 642 11.14 16.42 12.10
CA THR A 642 11.98 16.97 13.18
C THR A 642 11.23 17.17 14.50
N GLU A 643 9.89 17.08 14.50
CA GLU A 643 9.03 17.34 15.67
C GLU A 643 9.43 16.55 16.94
N HIS A 644 9.89 15.30 16.78
CA HIS A 644 10.29 14.42 17.88
C HIS A 644 11.81 14.21 17.98
N TYR A 645 12.60 15.04 17.29
CA TYR A 645 14.04 14.93 17.30
C TYR A 645 14.63 15.29 18.66
N ILE A 646 15.47 14.42 19.19
CA ILE A 646 16.21 14.65 20.43
C ILE A 646 17.69 14.83 20.09
N PRO A 647 18.31 16.00 20.35
CA PRO A 647 19.74 16.19 20.12
C PRO A 647 20.57 15.12 20.85
N PRO A 648 21.44 14.36 20.15
CA PRO A 648 22.23 13.31 20.76
C PRO A 648 23.24 13.88 21.75
N LYS A 649 23.49 13.16 22.85
CA LYS A 649 24.58 13.51 23.77
C LYS A 649 25.91 13.27 23.07
N ARG A 650 26.71 14.33 22.87
CA ARG A 650 28.07 14.22 22.32
C ARG A 650 28.90 13.24 23.12
N ARG A 651 29.52 12.29 22.42
CA ARG A 651 30.48 11.35 22.98
C ARG A 651 31.87 11.66 22.45
N ALA A 652 32.90 11.30 23.21
CA ALA A 652 34.27 11.45 22.75
C ALA A 652 34.49 10.72 21.43
N VAL A 653 35.10 11.43 20.47
CA VAL A 653 35.52 10.89 19.18
C VAL A 653 36.62 9.85 19.38
N ASP A 654 36.56 8.76 18.62
CA ASP A 654 37.65 7.79 18.54
C ASP A 654 38.68 8.27 17.51
N ASN A 655 39.80 8.82 17.99
CA ASN A 655 40.79 9.48 17.12
C ASN A 655 41.40 8.55 16.06
N GLU A 656 41.48 7.25 16.33
CA GLU A 656 42.06 6.28 15.38
C GLU A 656 41.08 5.97 14.25
N LEU A 657 39.83 5.65 14.59
CA LEU A 657 38.77 5.41 13.62
C LEU A 657 38.44 6.68 12.83
N ALA A 658 38.34 7.83 13.51
CA ALA A 658 37.96 9.10 12.90
C ALA A 658 38.93 9.55 11.80
N LYS A 659 40.24 9.36 11.99
CA LYS A 659 41.25 9.76 11.00
C LYS A 659 41.12 8.98 9.68
N ASN A 660 40.92 7.67 9.77
CA ASN A 660 40.78 6.81 8.59
C ASN A 660 39.41 6.98 7.93
N PHE A 661 38.36 7.09 8.76
CA PHE A 661 37.00 7.21 8.28
C PHE A 661 36.75 8.57 7.63
N THR A 662 37.11 9.68 8.28
CA THR A 662 36.81 11.04 7.79
C THR A 662 37.35 11.27 6.39
N LYS A 663 38.58 10.82 6.11
CA LYS A 663 39.20 10.95 4.78
C LYS A 663 38.40 10.25 3.68
N LEU A 664 37.90 9.03 3.94
CA LEU A 664 37.18 8.25 2.93
C LEU A 664 35.70 8.63 2.88
N GLY A 665 35.07 8.79 4.04
CA GLY A 665 33.67 9.14 4.14
C GLY A 665 33.37 10.47 3.45
N THR A 666 34.22 11.49 3.62
CA THR A 666 34.01 12.84 3.03
C THR A 666 34.34 12.92 1.54
N ASN A 667 34.80 11.81 0.95
CA ASN A 667 34.96 11.71 -0.49
C ASN A 667 33.57 11.75 -1.16
N PRO A 668 33.32 12.64 -2.14
CA PRO A 668 32.05 12.72 -2.85
C PRO A 668 31.67 11.43 -3.59
N GLU A 669 32.62 10.54 -3.86
CA GLU A 669 32.33 9.24 -4.47
C GLU A 669 31.82 8.17 -3.49
N VAL A 670 32.01 8.40 -2.19
CA VAL A 670 31.46 7.57 -1.10
C VAL A 670 30.19 8.21 -0.55
N SER A 671 30.24 9.52 -0.32
CA SER A 671 29.12 10.33 0.14
C SER A 671 28.73 11.37 -0.92
N PRO A 672 27.90 11.00 -1.91
CA PRO A 672 27.45 11.86 -3.01
C PRO A 672 26.97 13.25 -2.61
N ILE A 673 26.49 13.44 -1.37
CA ILE A 673 26.10 14.77 -0.89
C ILE A 673 27.20 15.83 -1.06
N PHE A 674 28.49 15.46 -0.97
CA PHE A 674 29.60 16.41 -1.13
C PHE A 674 29.85 16.85 -2.57
N GLY A 675 29.40 16.07 -3.56
CA GLY A 675 29.76 16.24 -4.98
C GLY A 675 28.65 16.78 -5.86
N VAL A 676 27.57 17.32 -5.27
CA VAL A 676 26.46 17.90 -6.02
C VAL A 676 26.90 19.16 -6.77
N THR A 677 26.59 19.20 -8.07
CA THR A 677 26.85 20.31 -9.00
C THR A 677 25.62 20.54 -9.88
N SER A 678 25.53 21.71 -10.52
CA SER A 678 24.35 22.12 -11.31
C SER A 678 24.18 21.38 -12.65
N ASP A 679 25.21 20.67 -13.09
CA ASP A 679 25.29 19.94 -14.37
C ASP A 679 24.87 18.46 -14.26
N LEU A 680 24.45 18.01 -13.08
CA LEU A 680 23.92 16.67 -12.89
C LEU A 680 22.59 16.46 -13.66
N PRO A 681 22.30 15.22 -14.10
CA PRO A 681 21.05 14.92 -14.79
C PRO A 681 19.84 15.07 -13.85
N PRO A 682 18.64 15.34 -14.40
CA PRO A 682 17.38 15.34 -13.65
C PRO A 682 17.25 14.11 -12.75
N ALA A 683 16.75 14.33 -11.53
CA ALA A 683 16.72 13.32 -10.49
C ALA A 683 15.29 13.03 -10.00
N LEU A 684 14.96 11.76 -9.87
CA LEU A 684 13.86 11.30 -9.01
C LEU A 684 14.45 10.68 -7.76
N VAL A 685 14.10 11.21 -6.59
CA VAL A 685 14.48 10.62 -5.30
C VAL A 685 13.23 10.11 -4.61
N ILE A 686 13.22 8.81 -4.30
CA ILE A 686 12.16 8.15 -3.55
C ILE A 686 12.65 7.89 -2.13
N THR A 687 11.84 8.19 -1.13
CA THR A 687 12.13 7.91 0.29
C THR A 687 11.00 7.13 0.93
N ALA A 688 11.31 6.31 1.93
CA ALA A 688 10.37 5.49 2.67
C ALA A 688 10.27 5.96 4.13
N GLY A 689 9.09 5.89 4.74
CA GLY A 689 8.85 6.37 6.11
C GLY A 689 9.57 5.53 7.17
N TYR A 690 9.43 4.20 7.12
CA TYR A 690 10.11 3.26 8.02
C TYR A 690 11.48 2.84 7.47
N ASP A 691 12.34 3.84 7.23
CA ASP A 691 13.69 3.65 6.72
C ASP A 691 14.68 4.57 7.42
N VAL A 692 15.77 4.00 7.93
CA VAL A 692 16.85 4.77 8.55
C VAL A 692 17.50 5.73 7.55
N LEU A 693 17.48 5.42 6.25
CA LEU A 693 18.03 6.26 5.17
C LEU A 693 17.08 7.37 4.70
N ARG A 694 15.90 7.52 5.31
CA ARG A 694 14.90 8.51 4.88
C ARG A 694 15.50 9.91 4.82
N ASP A 695 16.11 10.36 5.92
CA ASP A 695 16.54 11.74 6.08
C ASP A 695 17.68 12.10 5.12
N GLU A 696 18.63 11.20 4.89
CA GLU A 696 19.74 11.45 3.96
C GLU A 696 19.28 11.53 2.49
N GLY A 697 18.22 10.80 2.13
CA GLY A 697 17.56 10.95 0.84
C GLY A 697 16.92 12.33 0.66
N VAL A 698 16.23 12.82 1.70
CA VAL A 698 15.61 14.17 1.70
C VAL A 698 16.68 15.26 1.65
N GLN A 699 17.75 15.13 2.43
CA GLN A 699 18.91 16.03 2.42
C GLN A 699 19.53 16.14 1.02
N TYR A 700 19.61 15.02 0.29
CA TYR A 700 20.07 15.05 -1.09
C TYR A 700 19.14 15.83 -2.00
N VAL A 701 17.81 15.66 -1.86
CA VAL A 701 16.82 16.44 -2.63
C VAL A 701 16.99 17.94 -2.38
N THR A 702 17.08 18.35 -1.12
CA THR A 702 17.28 19.75 -0.73
C THR A 702 18.55 20.30 -1.37
N ARG A 703 19.63 19.51 -1.37
CA ARG A 703 20.90 19.90 -1.97
C ARG A 703 20.86 19.97 -3.49
N LEU A 704 20.29 18.97 -4.17
CA LEU A 704 20.12 18.97 -5.63
C LEU A 704 19.34 20.22 -6.09
N ARG A 705 18.23 20.53 -5.42
CA ARG A 705 17.41 21.72 -5.70
C ARG A 705 18.18 23.01 -5.48
N LYS A 706 18.95 23.10 -4.39
CA LYS A 706 19.81 24.25 -4.09
C LYS A 706 20.82 24.54 -5.20
N PHE A 707 21.36 23.50 -5.84
CA PHE A 707 22.30 23.62 -6.97
C PHE A 707 21.59 23.73 -8.33
N GLY A 708 20.26 23.82 -8.37
CA GLY A 708 19.49 24.02 -9.61
C GLY A 708 19.27 22.76 -10.44
N VAL A 709 19.50 21.57 -9.88
CA VAL A 709 19.24 20.29 -10.57
C VAL A 709 17.73 20.01 -10.56
N PRO A 710 17.08 19.77 -11.72
CA PRO A 710 15.66 19.40 -11.76
C PRO A 710 15.41 18.13 -10.93
N THR A 711 14.62 18.23 -9.87
CA THR A 711 14.48 17.15 -8.87
C THR A 711 13.04 16.92 -8.44
N GLU A 712 12.51 15.75 -8.77
CA GLU A 712 11.26 15.22 -8.25
C GLU A 712 11.53 14.41 -6.97
N TRP A 713 10.73 14.64 -5.93
CA TRP A 713 10.80 13.89 -4.67
C TRP A 713 9.47 13.23 -4.39
N LYS A 714 9.52 11.93 -4.06
CA LYS A 714 8.35 11.13 -3.70
C LYS A 714 8.61 10.44 -2.36
N HIS A 715 7.79 10.77 -1.36
CA HIS A 715 7.85 10.16 -0.05
C HIS A 715 6.73 9.13 0.10
N PHE A 716 7.06 7.93 0.58
CA PHE A 716 6.13 6.84 0.84
C PHE A 716 6.06 6.62 2.37
N PRO A 717 5.12 7.26 3.09
CA PRO A 717 5.08 7.25 4.56
C PRO A 717 4.95 5.85 5.16
N GLN A 718 4.22 4.96 4.49
CA GLN A 718 4.01 3.58 4.94
C GLN A 718 5.13 2.64 4.48
N GLY A 719 6.02 3.11 3.59
CA GLY A 719 7.07 2.29 3.00
C GLY A 719 8.17 1.96 4.00
N PHE A 720 8.85 0.84 3.74
CA PHE A 720 10.01 0.38 4.52
C PHE A 720 11.19 0.08 3.58
N HIS A 721 12.40 -0.01 4.14
CA HIS A 721 13.59 -0.29 3.33
C HIS A 721 13.49 -1.65 2.61
N GLY A 722 13.65 -1.65 1.29
CA GLY A 722 13.49 -2.85 0.46
C GLY A 722 12.06 -3.11 -0.03
N LEU A 723 11.11 -2.20 0.23
CA LEU A 723 9.73 -2.29 -0.27
C LEU A 723 9.68 -2.51 -1.79
N PHE A 724 10.62 -1.96 -2.56
CA PHE A 724 10.60 -2.07 -4.02
C PHE A 724 10.71 -3.52 -4.51
N ASN A 725 11.29 -4.43 -3.70
CA ASN A 725 11.37 -5.87 -3.97
C ASN A 725 10.24 -6.69 -3.33
N MET A 726 9.29 -6.07 -2.63
CA MET A 726 8.21 -6.78 -1.94
C MET A 726 7.19 -7.33 -2.96
N PRO A 727 7.00 -8.66 -3.05
CA PRO A 727 6.10 -9.25 -4.03
C PRO A 727 4.63 -8.96 -3.69
N HIS A 728 3.84 -8.68 -4.74
CA HIS A 728 2.40 -8.43 -4.65
C HIS A 728 2.03 -7.34 -3.63
N SER A 729 2.81 -6.26 -3.57
CA SER A 729 2.57 -5.11 -2.68
C SER A 729 1.94 -3.95 -3.45
N GLU A 730 0.87 -3.39 -2.90
CA GLU A 730 0.19 -2.22 -3.48
C GLU A 730 1.08 -0.97 -3.39
N GLU A 731 1.76 -0.78 -2.25
CA GLU A 731 2.64 0.37 -2.03
C GLU A 731 3.87 0.32 -2.96
N LYS A 732 4.42 -0.88 -3.17
CA LYS A 732 5.44 -1.13 -4.20
C LYS A 732 4.94 -0.82 -5.61
N ASN A 733 3.69 -1.14 -5.94
CA ASN A 733 3.12 -0.81 -7.25
C ASN A 733 2.98 0.70 -7.46
N LYS A 734 2.59 1.46 -6.42
CA LYS A 734 2.58 2.93 -6.47
C LYS A 734 3.99 3.49 -6.70
N MET A 735 4.98 2.96 -5.98
CA MET A 735 6.40 3.31 -6.17
C MET A 735 6.88 3.00 -7.59
N MET A 736 6.53 1.83 -8.13
CA MET A 736 6.84 1.44 -9.50
C MET A 736 6.24 2.41 -10.53
N ILE A 737 5.01 2.86 -10.33
CA ILE A 737 4.36 3.84 -11.22
C ILE A 737 5.15 5.15 -11.24
N GLU A 738 5.62 5.65 -10.10
CA GLU A 738 6.42 6.89 -10.05
C GLU A 738 7.76 6.72 -10.79
N VAL A 739 8.45 5.60 -10.60
CA VAL A 739 9.69 5.28 -11.34
C VAL A 739 9.44 5.24 -12.85
N VAL A 740 8.36 4.57 -13.27
CA VAL A 740 7.98 4.45 -14.68
C VAL A 740 7.63 5.81 -15.27
N ASN A 741 6.76 6.58 -14.60
CA ASN A 741 6.32 7.90 -15.09
C ASN A 741 7.50 8.86 -15.26
N PHE A 742 8.44 8.85 -14.32
CA PHE A 742 9.63 9.68 -14.43
C PHE A 742 10.56 9.19 -15.54
N ALA A 743 10.86 7.89 -15.59
CA ALA A 743 11.70 7.33 -16.65
C ALA A 743 11.13 7.62 -18.05
N GLN A 744 9.81 7.48 -18.26
CA GLN A 744 9.13 7.75 -19.54
C GLN A 744 9.33 9.17 -20.06
N LYS A 745 9.54 10.16 -19.20
CA LYS A 745 9.81 11.55 -19.63
C LYS A 745 11.21 11.70 -20.23
N HIS A 746 12.10 10.73 -20.01
CA HIS A 746 13.53 10.84 -20.29
C HIS A 746 14.08 9.71 -21.18
N VAL A 747 13.25 8.71 -21.55
CA VAL A 747 13.57 7.65 -22.52
C VAL A 747 12.87 7.83 -23.84
#